data_AF-A0A3B3I1S5-F1
#
_entry.id   AF-A0A3B3I1S5-F1
#
_cell.length_a   1.000
_cell.length_b   1.000
_cell.length_c   1.000
_cell.angle_alpha   90.00
_cell.angle_beta   90.00
_cell.angle_gamma   90.00
#
_symmetry.space_group_name_H-M   'P 1'
#
loop_
_entity.id
_entity.type
_entity.pdbx_description
1 polymer ?
#
loop_
_entity_poly.entity_id
_entity_poly.type
_entity_poly.pdbx_seq_one_letter_code
_entity_poly.pdbx_strand_id
1 'polypeptide(L)'
;MFLYLANSILQEIIAFQTDKSIEVKKFVIGFIEEACKRDNELLVRLIANLNMLLKDESVNVVKKAILTLTQLYKVTLQWLVSSKTLSEMQEACWDLITQMKGEVLALLDSDNDGVRTHSIKFTESLIITLSPRTPDSDVPKRQDADISLDKVPKDHSYIHYGTLCEEGKSALEKLLKFMVHPAISSINLTTALGSLATIARQRPMFMSEVVQAYETLHANLPPTLAKSQVSSVRKNLKLHLVAVLKHPCSVEFQGQISTLLLDLGMPQTEITRNTPVPREPRKRPRYEQYTEGKKVKIEPALMEDDEDKEEPAPLAAPKPAAVPAVQSALDLTAEFLHPLLTPENVANLVLISMVYLPDVMPASFQATYTPVESAGTDAQIKHLARMMATQMTAAGIGPGLEQSKAKGDEACKEEQSEEDSTAKDILIKRKVPAVILGQAISVVGGYSEKPSATEPPAAPKRLPEPILPSAPTKLMGASGRKKVFRLSDVVQPLSDTQNEKLTSSAVKRILHSEKAIAQSGMSHIRVKLLSRLVTQFEGMMKEDVLQFILEDIRSRSDLAFSLLYQEYNTYLSQLPSGLLDSYDQCLFTLLSGLQEKPEQRDGLFTKLVLEAPIITESALEVIRRYCEDESRVYLGMTTLKELIVKRPSRQFQYLHVLLDLSSNEKEKVRTTALAFLKRMYEKDQLRDYIEKFALNYLQLLVHPNPPSLLFGADKDTEVAAPWTEETVRQCLFLYLSLLPLNHRLVHELASVYTEAIADIKRSVLRAIEQPIRGMGMNSPELLLLVENCPKGAETLVTRCLHILTDKVPPSPELVERVRDLYHKRVPDVRFLIPVINGLEKNEVIQALPKLIKLNPIVVKEVFNRLLGTQHSEGSSSVSPLTPGDLLIALHNIDSVKCDMKSIIKATNLCFAERNVYTSEVLAVVMQQLMEQNPLPMLLMRTVIQSLTMYPRLGGFVMNILSRLIVKQVWKYPKVWEGFVKCCQRTKPQSYSVLLQLPPAQLASVFERCPEMRAPLLQHVHSFTPHQQAHIPSSIMAVLEAHKKPEPSPVEKEMEHNPVIEETNFAVEKEVELPVQQEPVFIKYDEEPMEQEESEPVIQEETGESLSQEDLARDIDTPPPQPETPEESMEESHPETSDQDPVKEAEVDISDVETGTGTEDID
;
A
#
# COMPACT_ATOMS: atom_id res chain seq x y z
N MET A 1 -15.22 28.31 -26.85
CA MET A 1 -14.41 27.81 -27.99
C MET A 1 -14.32 26.27 -27.98
N PHE A 2 -13.63 25.63 -27.02
CA PHE A 2 -13.42 24.17 -27.02
C PHE A 2 -14.72 23.32 -27.14
N LEU A 3 -15.78 23.64 -26.38
CA LEU A 3 -17.09 22.98 -26.47
C LEU A 3 -17.80 23.12 -27.84
N TYR A 4 -17.41 24.15 -28.62
CA TYR A 4 -17.96 24.40 -29.95
C TYR A 4 -17.28 23.49 -30.99
N LEU A 5 -15.94 23.37 -30.93
CA LEU A 5 -15.19 22.38 -31.72
C LEU A 5 -15.58 20.94 -31.35
N ALA A 6 -15.79 20.65 -30.07
CA ALA A 6 -16.18 19.32 -29.61
C ALA A 6 -17.52 18.87 -30.23
N ASN A 7 -18.50 19.77 -30.37
CA ASN A 7 -19.76 19.48 -31.07
C ASN A 7 -19.60 19.39 -32.59
N SER A 8 -18.71 20.19 -33.20
CA SER A 8 -18.53 20.24 -34.66
C SER A 8 -17.57 19.20 -35.25
N ILE A 9 -16.91 18.40 -34.41
CA ILE A 9 -16.01 17.29 -34.80
C ILE A 9 -16.57 15.94 -34.29
N LEU A 10 -17.75 15.97 -33.66
CA LEU A 10 -18.33 14.81 -32.97
C LEU A 10 -18.74 13.70 -33.94
N GLN A 11 -19.31 14.05 -35.08
CA GLN A 11 -19.80 13.06 -36.04
C GLN A 11 -18.64 12.40 -36.78
N GLU A 12 -17.60 13.17 -37.08
CA GLU A 12 -16.36 12.75 -37.72
C GLU A 12 -15.59 11.75 -36.84
N ILE A 13 -15.45 12.01 -35.54
CA ILE A 13 -14.80 11.07 -34.61
C ILE A 13 -15.66 9.81 -34.41
N ILE A 14 -16.97 9.94 -34.27
CA ILE A 14 -17.87 8.79 -34.07
C ILE A 14 -17.96 7.92 -35.34
N ALA A 15 -17.80 8.44 -36.55
CA ALA A 15 -17.78 7.64 -37.78
C ALA A 15 -16.73 6.51 -37.75
N PHE A 16 -15.59 6.73 -37.09
CA PHE A 16 -14.53 5.74 -36.91
C PHE A 16 -14.92 4.53 -36.04
N GLN A 17 -16.11 4.51 -35.41
CA GLN A 17 -16.62 3.30 -34.74
C GLN A 17 -16.80 2.10 -35.68
N THR A 18 -16.96 2.36 -36.99
CA THR A 18 -17.08 1.35 -38.04
C THR A 18 -15.74 0.98 -38.70
N ASP A 19 -14.63 1.53 -38.22
CA ASP A 19 -13.29 1.21 -38.72
C ASP A 19 -12.92 -0.27 -38.47
N LYS A 20 -12.04 -0.83 -39.30
CA LYS A 20 -11.60 -2.23 -39.18
C LYS A 20 -10.57 -2.43 -38.05
N SER A 21 -9.93 -1.36 -37.58
CA SER A 21 -8.92 -1.39 -36.54
C SER A 21 -9.54 -1.43 -35.14
N ILE A 22 -9.24 -2.50 -34.41
CA ILE A 22 -9.63 -2.70 -33.01
C ILE A 22 -9.17 -1.52 -32.13
N GLU A 23 -7.99 -0.97 -32.39
CA GLU A 23 -7.44 0.16 -31.63
C GLU A 23 -8.16 1.49 -31.95
N VAL A 24 -8.63 1.68 -33.18
CA VAL A 24 -9.45 2.84 -33.55
C VAL A 24 -10.82 2.76 -32.85
N LYS A 25 -11.48 1.58 -32.86
CA LYS A 25 -12.72 1.37 -32.09
C LYS A 25 -12.52 1.64 -30.58
N LYS A 26 -11.43 1.13 -29.99
CA LYS A 26 -11.08 1.39 -28.57
C LYS A 26 -10.82 2.86 -28.28
N PHE A 27 -10.19 3.60 -29.21
CA PHE A 27 -10.03 5.05 -29.13
C PHE A 27 -11.39 5.76 -29.13
N VAL A 28 -12.32 5.40 -30.03
CA VAL A 28 -13.67 5.99 -30.08
C VAL A 28 -14.43 5.74 -28.77
N ILE A 29 -14.32 4.55 -28.17
CA ILE A 29 -14.90 4.30 -26.84
C ILE A 29 -14.28 5.20 -25.76
N GLY A 30 -12.95 5.36 -25.76
CA GLY A 30 -12.25 6.27 -24.84
C GLY A 30 -12.63 7.74 -25.03
N PHE A 31 -12.87 8.16 -26.27
CA PHE A 31 -13.37 9.49 -26.59
C PHE A 31 -14.81 9.70 -26.08
N ILE A 32 -15.72 8.72 -26.26
CA ILE A 32 -17.07 8.76 -25.69
C ILE A 32 -17.01 8.89 -24.15
N GLU A 33 -16.09 8.18 -23.50
CA GLU A 33 -15.90 8.24 -22.06
C GLU A 33 -15.55 9.66 -21.57
N GLU A 34 -14.55 10.30 -22.16
CA GLU A 34 -14.10 11.63 -21.75
C GLU A 34 -15.04 12.75 -22.23
N ALA A 35 -15.70 12.59 -23.38
CA ALA A 35 -16.71 13.53 -23.86
C ALA A 35 -17.90 13.59 -22.90
N CYS A 36 -18.47 12.43 -22.52
CA CYS A 36 -19.61 12.37 -21.60
C CYS A 36 -19.26 12.80 -20.17
N LYS A 37 -18.03 12.55 -19.69
CA LYS A 37 -17.55 13.12 -18.39
C LYS A 37 -17.41 14.65 -18.42
N ARG A 38 -17.21 15.24 -19.61
CA ARG A 38 -16.97 16.68 -19.80
C ARG A 38 -18.26 17.46 -20.05
N ASP A 39 -19.23 16.85 -20.72
CA ASP A 39 -20.55 17.38 -21.00
C ASP A 39 -21.57 16.22 -21.05
N ASN A 40 -22.40 16.12 -20.00
CA ASN A 40 -23.34 15.01 -19.83
C ASN A 40 -24.44 15.00 -20.92
N GLU A 41 -24.80 16.15 -21.49
CA GLU A 41 -25.87 16.23 -22.51
C GLU A 41 -25.48 15.51 -23.82
N LEU A 42 -24.17 15.33 -24.07
CA LEU A 42 -23.68 14.54 -25.20
C LEU A 42 -24.04 13.05 -25.09
N LEU A 43 -24.24 12.54 -23.88
CA LEU A 43 -24.54 11.13 -23.63
C LEU A 43 -25.77 10.65 -24.41
N VAL A 44 -26.82 11.48 -24.49
CA VAL A 44 -28.06 11.21 -25.24
C VAL A 44 -27.78 10.88 -26.71
N ARG A 45 -26.74 11.47 -27.31
CA ARG A 45 -26.32 11.24 -28.69
C ARG A 45 -25.29 10.11 -28.83
N LEU A 46 -24.56 9.79 -27.77
CA LEU A 46 -23.41 8.88 -27.80
C LEU A 46 -23.72 7.48 -27.25
N ILE A 47 -24.77 7.32 -26.44
CA ILE A 47 -25.08 6.05 -25.78
C ILE A 47 -25.40 4.91 -26.76
N ALA A 48 -26.10 5.19 -27.85
CA ALA A 48 -26.40 4.19 -28.89
C ALA A 48 -25.13 3.66 -29.57
N ASN A 49 -24.12 4.52 -29.76
CA ASN A 49 -22.81 4.15 -30.31
C ASN A 49 -22.04 3.24 -29.34
N LEU A 50 -22.08 3.55 -28.03
CA LEU A 50 -21.49 2.68 -27.00
C LEU A 50 -22.21 1.33 -26.89
N ASN A 51 -23.54 1.28 -27.05
CA ASN A 51 -24.32 0.04 -27.11
C ASN A 51 -23.92 -0.85 -28.29
N MET A 52 -23.74 -0.25 -29.48
CA MET A 52 -23.24 -0.97 -30.65
C MET A 52 -21.84 -1.54 -30.41
N LEU A 53 -20.92 -0.74 -29.83
CA LEU A 53 -19.55 -1.15 -29.52
C LEU A 53 -19.43 -2.15 -28.35
N LEU A 54 -20.45 -2.25 -27.49
CA LEU A 54 -20.59 -3.31 -26.48
C LEU A 54 -20.91 -4.68 -27.12
N LYS A 55 -21.42 -4.68 -28.36
CA LYS A 55 -21.82 -5.86 -29.14
C LYS A 55 -20.88 -6.13 -30.33
N ASP A 56 -19.67 -5.59 -30.26
CA ASP A 56 -18.64 -5.79 -31.29
C ASP A 56 -18.12 -7.23 -31.33
N GLU A 57 -17.79 -7.73 -32.51
CA GLU A 57 -17.18 -9.06 -32.71
C GLU A 57 -15.85 -9.22 -31.94
N SER A 58 -15.13 -8.13 -31.69
CA SER A 58 -13.86 -8.16 -30.97
C SER A 58 -14.06 -8.03 -29.46
N VAL A 59 -13.78 -9.12 -28.74
CA VAL A 59 -13.77 -9.15 -27.26
C VAL A 59 -12.89 -8.06 -26.62
N ASN A 60 -11.89 -7.53 -27.34
CA ASN A 60 -11.05 -6.42 -26.87
C ASN A 60 -11.76 -5.05 -26.93
N VAL A 61 -12.70 -4.88 -27.86
CA VAL A 61 -13.60 -3.72 -27.96
C VAL A 61 -14.68 -3.83 -26.87
N VAL A 62 -15.32 -5.01 -26.74
CA VAL A 62 -16.32 -5.31 -25.70
C VAL A 62 -15.77 -5.03 -24.29
N LYS A 63 -14.58 -5.54 -23.94
CA LYS A 63 -13.95 -5.25 -22.62
C LYS A 63 -13.75 -3.75 -22.37
N LYS A 64 -13.38 -2.97 -23.39
CA LYS A 64 -13.23 -1.50 -23.26
C LYS A 64 -14.59 -0.80 -23.17
N ALA A 65 -15.63 -1.29 -23.84
CA ALA A 65 -17.00 -0.78 -23.69
C ALA A 65 -17.53 -1.02 -22.26
N ILE A 66 -17.31 -2.20 -21.68
CA ILE A 66 -17.66 -2.51 -20.28
C ILE A 66 -16.96 -1.56 -19.29
N LEU A 67 -15.65 -1.33 -19.44
CA LEU A 67 -14.90 -0.40 -18.60
C LEU A 67 -15.47 1.03 -18.66
N THR A 68 -15.83 1.48 -19.86
CA THR A 68 -16.39 2.82 -20.07
C THR A 68 -17.80 2.94 -19.51
N LEU A 69 -18.67 1.93 -19.69
CA LEU A 69 -19.99 1.88 -19.06
C LEU A 69 -19.89 1.87 -17.53
N THR A 70 -18.85 1.23 -16.96
CA THR A 70 -18.57 1.20 -15.51
C THR A 70 -18.37 2.60 -14.91
N GLN A 71 -17.82 3.54 -15.69
CA GLN A 71 -17.72 4.96 -15.29
C GLN A 71 -19.01 5.72 -15.62
N LEU A 72 -19.50 5.60 -16.86
CA LEU A 72 -20.62 6.40 -17.34
C LEU A 72 -21.94 6.09 -16.63
N TYR A 73 -22.15 4.87 -16.13
CA TYR A 73 -23.34 4.53 -15.33
C TYR A 73 -23.51 5.47 -14.12
N LYS A 74 -22.43 5.73 -13.38
CA LYS A 74 -22.44 6.65 -12.22
C LYS A 74 -22.71 8.09 -12.64
N VAL A 75 -22.00 8.56 -13.67
CA VAL A 75 -22.11 9.93 -14.19
C VAL A 75 -23.54 10.20 -14.66
N THR A 76 -24.14 9.24 -15.36
CA THR A 76 -25.53 9.31 -15.83
C THR A 76 -26.51 9.41 -14.67
N LEU A 77 -26.43 8.47 -13.71
CA LEU A 77 -27.32 8.46 -12.56
C LEU A 77 -27.20 9.78 -11.76
N GLN A 78 -25.99 10.30 -11.61
CA GLN A 78 -25.73 11.58 -10.94
C GLN A 78 -26.31 12.79 -11.69
N TRP A 79 -26.22 12.82 -13.02
CA TRP A 79 -26.76 13.89 -13.87
C TRP A 79 -28.30 13.89 -13.87
N LEU A 80 -28.93 12.72 -14.04
CA LEU A 80 -30.38 12.60 -14.02
C LEU A 80 -30.97 12.93 -12.64
N VAL A 81 -30.38 12.42 -11.55
CA VAL A 81 -30.80 12.73 -10.17
C VAL A 81 -30.61 14.22 -9.82
N SER A 82 -29.69 14.91 -10.49
CA SER A 82 -29.52 16.37 -10.34
C SER A 82 -30.53 17.20 -11.15
N SER A 83 -31.30 16.58 -12.04
CA SER A 83 -32.18 17.25 -13.00
C SER A 83 -33.63 17.31 -12.48
N LYS A 84 -34.15 18.53 -12.29
CA LYS A 84 -35.47 18.77 -11.66
C LYS A 84 -36.66 18.25 -12.46
N THR A 85 -36.49 18.07 -13.76
CA THR A 85 -37.46 17.55 -14.73
C THR A 85 -36.68 16.84 -15.81
N LEU A 86 -36.99 15.57 -16.09
CA LEU A 86 -36.37 14.84 -17.19
C LEU A 86 -37.07 15.18 -18.51
N SER A 87 -36.31 15.09 -19.60
CA SER A 87 -36.84 15.06 -20.97
C SER A 87 -37.07 13.62 -21.42
N GLU A 88 -38.04 13.38 -22.32
CA GLU A 88 -38.26 12.09 -23.00
C GLU A 88 -36.95 11.49 -23.57
N MET A 89 -36.03 12.34 -24.06
CA MET A 89 -34.72 11.90 -24.57
C MET A 89 -33.74 11.47 -23.46
N GLN A 90 -33.88 12.03 -22.26
CA GLN A 90 -33.07 11.67 -21.08
C GLN A 90 -33.62 10.38 -20.43
N GLU A 91 -34.94 10.20 -20.41
CA GLU A 91 -35.61 8.96 -20.02
C GLU A 91 -35.20 7.81 -20.94
N ALA A 92 -35.34 7.97 -22.27
CA ALA A 92 -34.87 6.97 -23.24
C ALA A 92 -33.35 6.67 -23.14
N CYS A 93 -32.53 7.66 -22.75
CA CYS A 93 -31.11 7.45 -22.48
C CYS A 93 -30.88 6.61 -21.21
N TRP A 94 -31.71 6.77 -20.17
CA TRP A 94 -31.65 5.97 -18.95
C TRP A 94 -32.13 4.53 -19.18
N ASP A 95 -33.22 4.35 -19.93
CA ASP A 95 -33.74 3.04 -20.30
C ASP A 95 -32.69 2.24 -21.09
N LEU A 96 -31.98 2.87 -22.02
CA LEU A 96 -30.91 2.22 -22.78
C LEU A 96 -29.71 1.84 -21.90
N ILE A 97 -29.35 2.67 -20.91
CA ILE A 97 -28.30 2.36 -19.93
C ILE A 97 -28.73 1.25 -18.96
N THR A 98 -30.01 1.20 -18.60
CA THR A 98 -30.61 0.12 -17.82
C THR A 98 -30.66 -1.20 -18.60
N GLN A 99 -30.91 -1.17 -19.90
CA GLN A 99 -30.75 -2.32 -20.80
C GLN A 99 -29.27 -2.77 -20.84
N MET A 100 -28.33 -1.87 -21.14
CA MET A 100 -26.89 -2.22 -21.22
C MET A 100 -26.33 -2.76 -19.90
N LYS A 101 -26.80 -2.25 -18.75
CA LYS A 101 -26.55 -2.82 -17.41
C LYS A 101 -26.99 -4.28 -17.33
N GLY A 102 -28.19 -4.61 -17.81
CA GLY A 102 -28.70 -5.97 -17.88
C GLY A 102 -27.87 -6.87 -18.80
N GLU A 103 -27.43 -6.35 -19.95
CA GLU A 103 -26.59 -7.06 -20.91
C GLU A 103 -25.19 -7.36 -20.33
N VAL A 104 -24.53 -6.41 -19.66
CA VAL A 104 -23.23 -6.67 -19.00
C VAL A 104 -23.37 -7.63 -17.81
N LEU A 105 -24.49 -7.61 -17.09
CA LEU A 105 -24.76 -8.63 -16.06
C LEU A 105 -24.93 -10.03 -16.65
N ALA A 106 -25.42 -10.18 -17.88
CA ALA A 106 -25.47 -11.46 -18.59
C ALA A 106 -24.08 -11.90 -19.13
N LEU A 107 -23.17 -10.95 -19.37
CA LEU A 107 -21.78 -11.25 -19.76
C LEU A 107 -20.91 -11.84 -18.63
N LEU A 108 -21.44 -12.01 -17.41
CA LEU A 108 -20.87 -12.91 -16.40
C LEU A 108 -20.83 -14.37 -16.89
N ASP A 109 -21.82 -14.77 -17.69
CA ASP A 109 -21.93 -16.12 -18.28
C ASP A 109 -21.29 -16.21 -19.68
N SER A 110 -20.56 -15.17 -20.12
CA SER A 110 -19.80 -15.19 -21.38
C SER A 110 -18.75 -16.30 -21.38
N ASP A 111 -18.52 -16.91 -22.53
CA ASP A 111 -17.44 -17.87 -22.80
C ASP A 111 -16.04 -17.28 -22.56
N ASN A 112 -15.83 -16.00 -22.89
CA ASN A 112 -14.53 -15.35 -22.83
C ASN A 112 -14.12 -14.95 -21.40
N ASP A 113 -13.04 -15.55 -20.90
CA ASP A 113 -12.58 -15.35 -19.53
C ASP A 113 -12.35 -13.88 -19.16
N GLY A 114 -11.79 -13.10 -20.09
CA GLY A 114 -11.53 -11.68 -19.88
C GLY A 114 -12.78 -10.81 -19.96
N VAL A 115 -13.82 -11.20 -20.68
CA VAL A 115 -15.12 -10.49 -20.67
C VAL A 115 -15.81 -10.69 -19.31
N ARG A 116 -15.80 -11.91 -18.78
CA ARG A 116 -16.25 -12.19 -17.40
C ARG A 116 -15.52 -11.32 -16.38
N THR A 117 -14.18 -11.20 -16.47
CA THR A 117 -13.37 -10.40 -15.54
C THR A 117 -13.79 -8.93 -15.50
N HIS A 118 -14.10 -8.35 -16.66
CA HIS A 118 -14.56 -6.96 -16.74
C HIS A 118 -16.02 -6.81 -16.28
N SER A 119 -16.86 -7.81 -16.54
CA SER A 119 -18.26 -7.85 -16.08
C SER A 119 -18.34 -7.94 -14.55
N ILE A 120 -17.44 -8.67 -13.89
CA ILE A 120 -17.30 -8.68 -12.41
C ILE A 120 -17.00 -7.26 -11.88
N LYS A 121 -16.11 -6.51 -12.54
CA LYS A 121 -15.76 -5.13 -12.14
C LYS A 121 -16.85 -4.10 -12.44
N PHE A 122 -17.66 -4.31 -13.48
CA PHE A 122 -18.91 -3.56 -13.67
C PHE A 122 -19.88 -3.85 -12.51
N THR A 123 -20.08 -5.13 -12.16
CA THR A 123 -20.96 -5.56 -11.08
C THR A 123 -20.53 -5.03 -9.70
N GLU A 124 -19.23 -5.00 -9.38
CA GLU A 124 -18.68 -4.34 -8.18
C GLU A 124 -19.09 -2.86 -8.11
N SER A 125 -18.86 -2.13 -9.20
CA SER A 125 -19.21 -0.71 -9.32
C SER A 125 -20.73 -0.49 -9.19
N LEU A 126 -21.53 -1.37 -9.80
CA LEU A 126 -22.99 -1.31 -9.77
C LEU A 126 -23.53 -1.52 -8.35
N ILE A 127 -23.10 -2.56 -7.64
CA ILE A 127 -23.53 -2.85 -6.27
C ILE A 127 -23.20 -1.67 -5.34
N ILE A 128 -21.98 -1.11 -5.45
CA ILE A 128 -21.55 0.05 -4.66
C ILE A 128 -22.39 1.30 -5.01
N THR A 129 -22.70 1.53 -6.29
CA THR A 129 -23.51 2.68 -6.72
C THR A 129 -24.97 2.56 -6.27
N LEU A 130 -25.55 1.37 -6.34
CA LEU A 130 -26.96 1.08 -6.05
C LEU A 130 -27.24 0.70 -4.59
N SER A 131 -26.30 0.95 -3.68
CA SER A 131 -26.48 0.78 -2.23
C SER A 131 -26.05 2.03 -1.46
N PRO A 132 -26.70 2.35 -0.34
CA PRO A 132 -26.43 3.57 0.41
C PRO A 132 -25.14 3.45 1.25
N ARG A 133 -24.44 4.56 1.46
CA ARG A 133 -23.33 4.66 2.42
C ARG A 133 -23.85 4.57 3.87
N THR A 134 -23.07 3.97 4.75
CA THR A 134 -23.28 3.98 6.21
C THR A 134 -22.23 4.86 6.90
N PRO A 135 -22.38 5.21 8.20
CA PRO A 135 -21.38 6.00 8.93
C PRO A 135 -19.98 5.37 8.98
N ASP A 136 -19.89 4.05 8.81
CA ASP A 136 -18.67 3.26 8.86
C ASP A 136 -18.21 2.78 7.46
N SER A 137 -18.77 3.30 6.36
CA SER A 137 -18.34 2.97 4.99
C SER A 137 -16.94 3.50 4.64
N ASP A 138 -15.98 2.61 4.39
CA ASP A 138 -14.61 2.93 3.93
C ASP A 138 -14.59 3.31 2.43
N VAL A 139 -15.02 4.55 2.10
CA VAL A 139 -15.03 5.06 0.72
C VAL A 139 -13.69 5.74 0.36
N PRO A 140 -12.98 5.30 -0.70
CA PRO A 140 -11.74 5.94 -1.15
C PRO A 140 -11.94 7.41 -1.54
N LYS A 141 -11.01 8.30 -1.18
CA LYS A 141 -11.10 9.76 -1.44
C LYS A 141 -11.34 10.15 -2.91
N ARG A 142 -10.97 9.31 -3.89
CA ARG A 142 -11.25 9.53 -5.32
C ARG A 142 -12.71 9.29 -5.72
N GLN A 143 -13.45 8.53 -4.91
CA GLN A 143 -14.84 8.09 -5.14
C GLN A 143 -15.84 8.79 -4.21
N ASP A 144 -15.40 9.78 -3.43
CA ASP A 144 -16.27 10.43 -2.45
C ASP A 144 -17.38 11.27 -3.14
N ALA A 145 -17.02 11.90 -4.26
CA ALA A 145 -17.96 12.63 -5.12
C ALA A 145 -19.03 11.71 -5.74
N ASP A 146 -18.67 10.47 -6.14
CA ASP A 146 -19.54 9.51 -6.83
C ASP A 146 -20.93 9.39 -6.18
N ILE A 147 -21.96 9.30 -7.02
CA ILE A 147 -23.31 8.99 -6.55
C ILE A 147 -23.38 7.60 -5.89
N SER A 148 -24.18 7.52 -4.84
CA SER A 148 -24.56 6.31 -4.12
C SER A 148 -26.01 6.48 -3.66
N LEU A 149 -26.70 5.39 -3.30
CA LEU A 149 -28.17 5.42 -3.15
C LEU A 149 -28.65 6.40 -2.05
N ASP A 150 -27.82 6.69 -1.06
CA ASP A 150 -28.06 7.71 -0.02
C ASP A 150 -28.18 9.15 -0.57
N LYS A 151 -27.66 9.42 -1.76
CA LYS A 151 -27.76 10.72 -2.46
C LYS A 151 -28.97 10.79 -3.42
N VAL A 152 -29.77 9.73 -3.55
CA VAL A 152 -30.94 9.67 -4.45
C VAL A 152 -32.22 10.07 -3.70
N PRO A 153 -32.96 11.10 -4.14
CA PRO A 153 -34.25 11.48 -3.57
C PRO A 153 -35.26 10.33 -3.68
N LYS A 154 -36.02 10.07 -2.61
CA LYS A 154 -37.04 9.01 -2.57
C LYS A 154 -38.32 9.39 -3.33
N ASP A 155 -38.47 10.68 -3.60
CA ASP A 155 -39.58 11.39 -4.22
C ASP A 155 -39.29 11.80 -5.68
N HIS A 156 -38.21 11.28 -6.29
CA HIS A 156 -37.90 11.50 -7.70
C HIS A 156 -38.96 10.88 -8.62
N SER A 157 -39.45 11.66 -9.58
CA SER A 157 -40.59 11.34 -10.47
C SER A 157 -40.41 10.17 -11.45
N TYR A 158 -39.25 9.50 -11.48
CA TYR A 158 -38.89 8.51 -12.51
C TYR A 158 -37.82 7.53 -11.98
N ILE A 159 -36.77 8.03 -11.32
CA ILE A 159 -35.72 7.18 -10.72
C ILE A 159 -36.15 6.72 -9.32
N HIS A 160 -36.71 5.51 -9.22
CA HIS A 160 -37.23 4.99 -7.96
C HIS A 160 -36.15 4.33 -7.08
N TYR A 161 -35.95 4.90 -5.88
CA TYR A 161 -35.00 4.42 -4.86
C TYR A 161 -35.15 2.91 -4.55
N GLY A 162 -36.39 2.42 -4.43
CA GLY A 162 -36.68 1.03 -4.07
C GLY A 162 -36.17 0.04 -5.11
N THR A 163 -36.55 0.25 -6.38
CA THR A 163 -36.12 -0.57 -7.52
C THR A 163 -34.61 -0.61 -7.65
N LEU A 164 -33.92 0.53 -7.52
CA LEU A 164 -32.45 0.56 -7.55
C LEU A 164 -31.81 -0.24 -6.40
N CYS A 165 -32.39 -0.19 -5.19
CA CYS A 165 -31.91 -0.98 -4.05
C CYS A 165 -32.03 -2.50 -4.31
N GLU A 166 -33.14 -2.93 -4.90
CA GLU A 166 -33.41 -4.33 -5.25
C GLU A 166 -32.51 -4.81 -6.40
N GLU A 167 -32.27 -3.98 -7.41
CA GLU A 167 -31.28 -4.26 -8.47
C GLU A 167 -29.86 -4.41 -7.89
N GLY A 168 -29.46 -3.55 -6.96
CA GLY A 168 -28.17 -3.65 -6.26
C GLY A 168 -28.00 -4.96 -5.50
N LYS A 169 -29.06 -5.43 -4.83
CA LYS A 169 -29.08 -6.75 -4.15
C LYS A 169 -29.05 -7.91 -5.14
N SER A 170 -29.83 -7.85 -6.22
CA SER A 170 -29.83 -8.89 -7.27
C SER A 170 -28.48 -9.00 -7.99
N ALA A 171 -27.78 -7.87 -8.18
CA ALA A 171 -26.42 -7.86 -8.72
C ALA A 171 -25.41 -8.54 -7.77
N LEU A 172 -25.54 -8.35 -6.45
CA LEU A 172 -24.73 -9.06 -5.45
C LEU A 172 -25.05 -10.57 -5.45
N GLU A 173 -26.32 -10.95 -5.46
CA GLU A 173 -26.76 -12.36 -5.51
C GLU A 173 -26.20 -13.09 -6.75
N LYS A 174 -26.18 -12.44 -7.92
CA LYS A 174 -25.55 -12.97 -9.14
C LYS A 174 -24.05 -13.16 -8.97
N LEU A 175 -23.34 -12.19 -8.37
CA LEU A 175 -21.89 -12.30 -8.12
C LEU A 175 -21.56 -13.43 -7.13
N LEU A 176 -22.38 -13.61 -6.09
CA LEU A 176 -22.26 -14.71 -5.12
C LEU A 176 -22.47 -16.07 -5.79
N LYS A 177 -23.54 -16.22 -6.60
CA LYS A 177 -23.83 -17.44 -7.38
C LYS A 177 -22.72 -17.76 -8.39
N PHE A 178 -22.15 -16.74 -9.02
CA PHE A 178 -21.02 -16.90 -9.95
C PHE A 178 -19.76 -17.44 -9.25
N MET A 179 -19.46 -16.99 -8.03
CA MET A 179 -18.27 -17.45 -7.29
C MET A 179 -18.27 -18.93 -6.91
N VAL A 180 -19.44 -19.52 -6.69
CA VAL A 180 -19.58 -20.96 -6.36
C VAL A 180 -19.72 -21.86 -7.60
N HIS A 181 -19.60 -21.31 -8.81
CA HIS A 181 -19.72 -22.09 -10.03
C HIS A 181 -18.51 -23.03 -10.24
N PRO A 182 -18.69 -24.35 -10.43
CA PRO A 182 -17.60 -25.34 -10.39
C PRO A 182 -16.56 -25.20 -11.52
N ALA A 183 -16.87 -24.43 -12.57
CA ALA A 183 -15.97 -24.13 -13.69
C ALA A 183 -15.48 -22.66 -13.72
N ILE A 184 -15.55 -21.92 -12.60
CA ILE A 184 -14.97 -20.57 -12.51
C ILE A 184 -13.44 -20.62 -12.65
N SER A 185 -12.87 -19.71 -13.47
CA SER A 185 -11.42 -19.63 -13.64
C SER A 185 -10.71 -19.01 -12.43
N SER A 186 -9.44 -19.35 -12.23
CA SER A 186 -8.62 -18.76 -11.16
C SER A 186 -8.55 -17.22 -11.21
N ILE A 187 -8.56 -16.62 -12.40
CA ILE A 187 -8.52 -15.16 -12.59
C ILE A 187 -9.88 -14.55 -12.22
N ASN A 188 -10.98 -15.14 -12.66
CA ASN A 188 -12.32 -14.65 -12.33
C ASN A 188 -12.64 -14.83 -10.85
N LEU A 189 -12.23 -15.94 -10.22
CA LEU A 189 -12.41 -16.19 -8.80
C LEU A 189 -11.62 -15.20 -7.93
N THR A 190 -10.34 -14.96 -8.24
CA THR A 190 -9.54 -13.95 -7.51
C THR A 190 -10.04 -12.52 -7.75
N THR A 191 -10.52 -12.21 -8.96
CA THR A 191 -11.18 -10.93 -9.26
C THR A 191 -12.46 -10.76 -8.45
N ALA A 192 -13.30 -11.80 -8.33
CA ALA A 192 -14.54 -11.76 -7.56
C ALA A 192 -14.28 -11.62 -6.06
N LEU A 193 -13.32 -12.38 -5.50
CA LEU A 193 -12.85 -12.21 -4.12
C LEU A 193 -12.44 -10.75 -3.83
N GLY A 194 -11.58 -10.17 -4.66
CA GLY A 194 -11.17 -8.78 -4.49
C GLY A 194 -12.31 -7.76 -4.67
N SER A 195 -13.38 -8.13 -5.38
CA SER A 195 -14.57 -7.30 -5.57
C SER A 195 -15.48 -7.33 -4.35
N LEU A 196 -15.73 -8.52 -3.78
CA LEU A 196 -16.45 -8.66 -2.51
C LEU A 196 -15.70 -7.95 -1.37
N ALA A 197 -14.37 -8.01 -1.34
CA ALA A 197 -13.53 -7.30 -0.36
C ALA A 197 -13.62 -5.76 -0.45
N THR A 198 -13.97 -5.22 -1.62
CA THR A 198 -14.31 -3.79 -1.76
C THR A 198 -15.74 -3.53 -1.33
N ILE A 199 -16.70 -4.36 -1.77
CA ILE A 199 -18.13 -4.22 -1.43
C ILE A 199 -18.31 -4.23 0.10
N ALA A 200 -17.75 -5.21 0.81
CA ALA A 200 -17.89 -5.33 2.27
C ALA A 200 -17.38 -4.10 3.04
N ARG A 201 -16.26 -3.49 2.61
CA ARG A 201 -15.69 -2.29 3.25
C ARG A 201 -16.43 -1.01 2.86
N GLN A 202 -16.77 -0.85 1.58
CA GLN A 202 -17.53 0.31 1.13
C GLN A 202 -18.99 0.27 1.60
N ARG A 203 -19.58 -0.91 1.80
CA ARG A 203 -20.99 -1.15 2.14
C ARG A 203 -21.10 -2.24 3.22
N PRO A 204 -20.82 -1.91 4.50
CA PRO A 204 -20.75 -2.89 5.59
C PRO A 204 -22.05 -3.64 5.89
N MET A 205 -23.19 -3.22 5.31
CA MET A 205 -24.44 -3.98 5.35
C MET A 205 -24.36 -5.35 4.65
N PHE A 206 -23.42 -5.55 3.73
CA PHE A 206 -23.18 -6.81 3.03
C PHE A 206 -22.01 -7.62 3.63
N MET A 207 -21.57 -7.27 4.84
CA MET A 207 -20.42 -7.92 5.49
C MET A 207 -20.69 -9.41 5.78
N SER A 208 -21.91 -9.74 6.20
CA SER A 208 -22.32 -11.11 6.54
C SER A 208 -22.28 -12.02 5.31
N GLU A 209 -22.90 -11.60 4.21
CA GLU A 209 -22.96 -12.34 2.96
C GLU A 209 -21.56 -12.54 2.33
N VAL A 210 -20.66 -11.56 2.48
CA VAL A 210 -19.27 -11.69 2.02
C VAL A 210 -18.45 -12.64 2.88
N VAL A 211 -18.59 -12.61 4.21
CA VAL A 211 -17.93 -13.57 5.10
C VAL A 211 -18.44 -14.99 4.85
N GLN A 212 -19.76 -15.17 4.72
CA GLN A 212 -20.39 -16.46 4.39
C GLN A 212 -19.93 -16.99 3.02
N ALA A 213 -19.74 -16.12 2.03
CA ALA A 213 -19.18 -16.50 0.72
C ALA A 213 -17.72 -16.97 0.84
N TYR A 214 -16.92 -16.36 1.70
CA TYR A 214 -15.54 -16.77 1.96
C TYR A 214 -15.46 -18.09 2.73
N GLU A 215 -16.34 -18.32 3.72
CA GLU A 215 -16.49 -19.63 4.39
C GLU A 215 -16.87 -20.71 3.38
N THR A 216 -17.90 -20.45 2.56
CA THR A 216 -18.41 -21.38 1.54
C THR A 216 -17.33 -21.75 0.52
N LEU A 217 -16.54 -20.76 0.06
CA LEU A 217 -15.45 -21.00 -0.88
C LEU A 217 -14.25 -21.72 -0.23
N HIS A 218 -13.94 -21.43 1.04
CA HIS A 218 -12.88 -22.16 1.75
C HIS A 218 -13.26 -23.63 1.93
N ALA A 219 -14.51 -23.92 2.25
CA ALA A 219 -15.03 -25.28 2.37
C ALA A 219 -15.10 -26.01 1.02
N ASN A 220 -15.42 -25.29 -0.07
CA ASN A 220 -15.73 -25.86 -1.38
C ASN A 220 -14.97 -25.14 -2.51
N LEU A 221 -13.63 -25.33 -2.58
CA LEU A 221 -12.85 -24.80 -3.70
C LEU A 221 -13.20 -25.54 -5.01
N PRO A 222 -13.33 -24.85 -6.16
CA PRO A 222 -13.63 -25.49 -7.44
C PRO A 222 -12.58 -26.56 -7.84
N PRO A 223 -13.00 -27.81 -8.14
CA PRO A 223 -12.08 -28.92 -8.42
C PRO A 223 -11.37 -28.81 -9.78
N THR A 224 -11.75 -27.82 -10.59
CA THR A 224 -11.15 -27.49 -11.89
C THR A 224 -9.84 -26.70 -11.77
N LEU A 225 -9.45 -26.27 -10.56
CA LEU A 225 -8.25 -25.47 -10.32
C LEU A 225 -7.00 -26.35 -10.08
N ALA A 226 -5.92 -26.06 -10.80
CA ALA A 226 -4.62 -26.72 -10.59
C ALA A 226 -4.00 -26.35 -9.23
N LYS A 227 -3.10 -27.19 -8.69
CA LYS A 227 -2.45 -26.99 -7.37
C LYS A 227 -1.81 -25.59 -7.18
N SER A 228 -1.22 -25.02 -8.23
CA SER A 228 -0.70 -23.64 -8.25
C SER A 228 -1.78 -22.56 -8.23
N GLN A 229 -2.91 -22.79 -8.90
CA GLN A 229 -4.08 -21.90 -8.89
C GLN A 229 -4.78 -21.93 -7.53
N VAL A 230 -4.93 -23.11 -6.91
CA VAL A 230 -5.45 -23.27 -5.54
C VAL A 230 -4.59 -22.49 -4.54
N SER A 231 -3.27 -22.58 -4.62
CA SER A 231 -2.35 -21.79 -3.78
C SER A 231 -2.52 -20.28 -4.01
N SER A 232 -2.65 -19.84 -5.27
CA SER A 232 -2.93 -18.43 -5.60
C SER A 232 -4.27 -17.94 -5.04
N VAL A 233 -5.34 -18.74 -5.17
CA VAL A 233 -6.67 -18.42 -4.62
C VAL A 233 -6.62 -18.34 -3.10
N ARG A 234 -6.01 -19.31 -2.40
CA ARG A 234 -5.83 -19.29 -0.94
C ARG A 234 -5.03 -18.05 -0.48
N LYS A 235 -3.98 -17.66 -1.20
CA LYS A 235 -3.19 -16.45 -0.91
C LYS A 235 -4.00 -15.17 -1.06
N ASN A 236 -4.84 -15.05 -2.10
CA ASN A 236 -5.72 -13.90 -2.30
C ASN A 236 -6.87 -13.88 -1.27
N LEU A 237 -7.46 -15.03 -0.95
CA LEU A 237 -8.48 -15.16 0.09
C LEU A 237 -7.95 -14.68 1.46
N LYS A 238 -6.74 -15.09 1.85
CA LYS A 238 -6.04 -14.59 3.04
C LYS A 238 -5.85 -13.07 3.02
N LEU A 239 -5.36 -12.53 1.90
CA LEU A 239 -5.18 -11.08 1.71
C LEU A 239 -6.49 -10.30 1.87
N HIS A 240 -7.59 -10.83 1.33
CA HIS A 240 -8.91 -10.20 1.37
C HIS A 240 -9.60 -10.34 2.73
N LEU A 241 -9.45 -11.48 3.42
CA LEU A 241 -9.86 -11.66 4.82
C LEU A 241 -9.14 -10.67 5.75
N VAL A 242 -7.83 -10.46 5.60
CA VAL A 242 -7.08 -9.44 6.37
C VAL A 242 -7.53 -8.01 6.04
N ALA A 243 -7.88 -7.73 4.78
CA ALA A 243 -8.42 -6.42 4.40
C ALA A 243 -9.79 -6.17 5.03
N VAL A 244 -10.65 -7.19 5.12
CA VAL A 244 -11.95 -7.13 5.80
C VAL A 244 -11.80 -7.06 7.32
N LEU A 245 -10.89 -7.84 7.93
CA LEU A 245 -10.65 -7.85 9.38
C LEU A 245 -10.27 -6.49 9.97
N LYS A 246 -9.68 -5.60 9.17
CA LYS A 246 -9.30 -4.23 9.57
C LYS A 246 -10.50 -3.28 9.68
N HIS A 247 -11.67 -3.69 9.22
CA HIS A 247 -12.84 -2.83 9.11
C HIS A 247 -13.59 -2.76 10.45
N PRO A 248 -14.00 -1.58 10.96
CA PRO A 248 -14.67 -1.48 12.27
C PRO A 248 -15.89 -2.39 12.44
N CYS A 249 -16.65 -2.65 11.37
CA CYS A 249 -17.80 -3.56 11.38
C CYS A 249 -17.47 -5.05 11.34
N SER A 250 -16.20 -5.46 11.15
CA SER A 250 -15.85 -6.90 11.15
C SER A 250 -15.73 -7.50 12.55
N VAL A 251 -15.88 -6.71 13.62
CA VAL A 251 -15.83 -7.18 15.01
C VAL A 251 -16.91 -8.23 15.30
N GLU A 252 -18.12 -8.05 14.75
CA GLU A 252 -19.23 -9.02 14.88
C GLU A 252 -18.89 -10.37 14.21
N PHE A 253 -18.07 -10.35 13.16
CA PHE A 253 -17.64 -11.51 12.37
C PHE A 253 -16.22 -11.96 12.74
N GLN A 254 -15.60 -11.39 13.79
CA GLN A 254 -14.18 -11.57 14.09
C GLN A 254 -13.84 -13.04 14.32
N GLY A 255 -14.71 -13.81 14.98
CA GLY A 255 -14.51 -15.24 15.21
C GLY A 255 -14.37 -16.02 13.90
N GLN A 256 -15.33 -15.88 12.99
CA GLN A 256 -15.33 -16.54 11.67
C GLN A 256 -14.10 -16.15 10.84
N ILE A 257 -13.79 -14.84 10.77
CA ILE A 257 -12.66 -14.34 10.00
C ILE A 257 -11.32 -14.81 10.60
N SER A 258 -11.20 -14.86 11.93
CA SER A 258 -9.99 -15.36 12.61
C SER A 258 -9.78 -16.85 12.34
N THR A 259 -10.84 -17.66 12.44
CA THR A 259 -10.83 -19.08 12.08
C THR A 259 -10.35 -19.30 10.65
N LEU A 260 -10.98 -18.66 9.66
CA LEU A 260 -10.55 -18.78 8.26
C LEU A 260 -9.11 -18.31 8.00
N LEU A 261 -8.58 -17.39 8.82
CA LEU A 261 -7.19 -16.94 8.71
C LEU A 261 -6.21 -17.95 9.33
N LEU A 262 -6.56 -18.61 10.43
CA LEU A 262 -5.81 -19.74 10.99
C LEU A 262 -5.77 -20.91 9.99
N ASP A 263 -6.90 -21.25 9.37
CA ASP A 263 -7.02 -22.30 8.34
C ASP A 263 -6.19 -21.99 7.06
N LEU A 264 -5.84 -20.71 6.86
CA LEU A 264 -4.95 -20.21 5.81
C LEU A 264 -3.52 -19.93 6.33
N GLY A 265 -3.15 -20.50 7.48
CA GLY A 265 -1.81 -20.44 8.07
C GLY A 265 -1.39 -19.03 8.47
N MET A 266 -2.29 -18.20 9.01
CA MET A 266 -1.93 -16.93 9.67
C MET A 266 -1.69 -17.19 11.17
N PRO A 267 -0.56 -16.77 11.76
CA PRO A 267 -0.36 -16.88 13.19
C PRO A 267 -1.31 -15.94 13.94
N GLN A 268 -1.80 -16.39 15.10
CA GLN A 268 -2.76 -15.63 15.92
C GLN A 268 -2.28 -14.22 16.29
N THR A 269 -0.96 -14.02 16.42
CA THR A 269 -0.33 -12.71 16.67
C THR A 269 -0.53 -11.72 15.50
N GLU A 270 -0.51 -12.19 14.26
CA GLU A 270 -0.87 -11.35 13.10
C GLU A 270 -2.36 -11.05 13.07
N ILE A 271 -3.22 -12.00 13.40
CA ILE A 271 -4.68 -11.79 13.45
C ILE A 271 -5.00 -10.68 14.47
N THR A 272 -4.57 -10.83 15.73
CA THR A 272 -4.75 -9.83 16.80
C THR A 272 -4.19 -8.45 16.42
N ARG A 273 -3.05 -8.39 15.73
CA ARG A 273 -2.45 -7.12 15.26
C ARG A 273 -3.27 -6.41 14.18
N ASN A 274 -4.06 -7.13 13.39
CA ASN A 274 -4.88 -6.57 12.32
C ASN A 274 -6.36 -6.33 12.73
N THR A 275 -6.79 -6.85 13.88
CA THR A 275 -8.13 -6.62 14.46
C THR A 275 -8.28 -5.19 15.02
N PRO A 276 -9.35 -4.45 14.69
CA PRO A 276 -9.64 -3.15 15.29
C PRO A 276 -10.11 -3.29 16.74
N VAL A 277 -9.68 -2.37 17.61
CA VAL A 277 -10.15 -2.31 19.01
C VAL A 277 -11.68 -2.11 19.05
N PRO A 278 -12.43 -2.93 19.80
CA PRO A 278 -13.88 -2.76 19.92
C PRO A 278 -14.25 -1.36 20.42
N ARG A 279 -15.09 -0.65 19.66
CA ARG A 279 -15.65 0.63 20.12
C ARG A 279 -16.68 0.34 21.20
N GLU A 280 -16.51 0.91 22.39
CA GLU A 280 -17.59 0.95 23.38
C GLU A 280 -18.85 1.59 22.75
N PRO A 281 -20.04 0.96 22.88
CA PRO A 281 -21.26 1.53 22.37
C PRO A 281 -21.61 2.78 23.17
N ARG A 282 -21.43 3.96 22.57
CA ARG A 282 -21.81 5.25 23.15
C ARG A 282 -23.26 5.19 23.65
N LYS A 283 -23.42 5.13 24.97
CA LYS A 283 -24.73 5.14 25.64
C LYS A 283 -25.53 6.33 25.12
N ARG A 284 -26.70 6.07 24.52
CA ARG A 284 -27.63 7.12 24.11
C ARG A 284 -27.93 8.00 25.33
N PRO A 285 -27.93 9.34 25.22
CA PRO A 285 -28.26 10.20 26.34
C PRO A 285 -29.69 9.93 26.78
N ARG A 286 -29.84 9.31 27.96
CA ARG A 286 -31.14 9.07 28.57
C ARG A 286 -31.67 10.41 29.07
N TYR A 287 -32.89 10.74 28.71
CA TYR A 287 -33.59 11.91 29.25
C TYR A 287 -33.90 11.64 30.72
N GLU A 288 -33.18 12.26 31.64
CA GLU A 288 -33.44 12.19 33.07
C GLU A 288 -33.88 13.55 33.62
N GLN A 289 -34.88 13.51 34.50
CA GLN A 289 -35.55 14.68 35.07
C GLN A 289 -34.82 15.14 36.34
N TYR A 290 -35.05 16.40 36.72
CA TYR A 290 -34.54 17.01 37.95
C TYR A 290 -34.85 16.20 39.23
N THR A 291 -33.83 15.98 40.06
CA THR A 291 -33.92 16.09 41.52
C THR A 291 -32.56 16.46 42.13
N GLU A 292 -32.57 17.04 43.33
CA GLU A 292 -31.40 17.67 43.98
C GLU A 292 -30.67 16.72 44.96
N GLY A 293 -29.35 16.86 45.15
CA GLY A 293 -28.68 16.20 46.29
C GLY A 293 -27.14 16.17 46.35
N LYS A 294 -26.56 17.14 47.07
CA LYS A 294 -25.32 17.09 47.90
C LYS A 294 -24.82 15.64 48.24
N LYS A 295 -23.53 15.27 48.28
CA LYS A 295 -22.26 16.03 48.58
C LYS A 295 -21.00 15.11 48.45
N VAL A 296 -19.83 15.66 48.06
CA VAL A 296 -18.49 15.62 48.76
C VAL A 296 -18.01 14.25 49.35
N LYS A 297 -16.81 13.65 49.11
CA LYS A 297 -15.49 14.08 48.55
C LYS A 297 -14.49 12.88 48.41
N ILE A 298 -13.26 13.15 47.92
CA ILE A 298 -11.94 12.47 48.19
C ILE A 298 -11.55 11.20 47.38
N GLU A 299 -10.43 11.32 46.65
CA GLU A 299 -9.40 10.28 46.40
C GLU A 299 -8.22 10.52 47.38
N PRO A 300 -7.47 9.48 47.81
CA PRO A 300 -6.25 9.01 47.09
C PRO A 300 -6.26 7.46 46.90
N ALA A 301 -5.55 6.79 45.97
CA ALA A 301 -4.24 6.94 45.31
C ALA A 301 -3.10 6.09 45.92
N LEU A 302 -2.25 5.55 45.03
CA LEU A 302 -1.06 4.69 45.23
C LEU A 302 -1.31 3.17 45.45
N MET A 303 -0.61 2.36 44.61
CA MET A 303 0.34 1.24 44.91
C MET A 303 -0.14 0.04 45.76
N GLU A 304 0.35 -1.20 45.58
CA GLU A 304 1.50 -1.75 44.82
C GLU A 304 1.19 -3.21 44.38
N ASP A 305 2.19 -4.01 43.95
CA ASP A 305 2.04 -5.41 43.47
C ASP A 305 1.66 -6.42 44.59
N ASP A 306 1.06 -7.57 44.20
CA ASP A 306 1.67 -8.93 44.32
C ASP A 306 0.76 -10.02 43.67
N GLU A 307 1.30 -11.21 43.35
CA GLU A 307 0.56 -12.35 42.74
C GLU A 307 0.24 -13.52 43.71
N ASP A 308 -0.63 -14.43 43.26
CA ASP A 308 -0.91 -15.79 43.76
C ASP A 308 -1.34 -16.06 45.23
N LYS A 309 -2.65 -16.35 45.38
CA LYS A 309 -3.15 -17.62 45.96
C LYS A 309 -4.64 -17.91 45.72
N GLU A 310 -4.98 -19.20 45.75
CA GLU A 310 -6.25 -19.75 45.26
C GLU A 310 -7.43 -19.76 46.27
N GLU A 311 -8.64 -19.68 45.70
CA GLU A 311 -9.96 -20.13 46.22
C GLU A 311 -10.57 -19.48 47.50
N PRO A 312 -11.92 -19.60 47.71
CA PRO A 312 -12.96 -20.15 46.84
C PRO A 312 -14.04 -19.14 46.40
N ALA A 313 -14.89 -19.53 45.44
CA ALA A 313 -15.88 -18.65 44.79
C ALA A 313 -17.16 -18.36 45.61
N PRO A 314 -17.65 -17.09 45.64
CA PRO A 314 -19.01 -16.75 46.06
C PRO A 314 -20.05 -16.88 44.93
N LEU A 315 -21.21 -17.45 45.25
CA LEU A 315 -22.33 -17.73 44.34
C LEU A 315 -22.82 -16.51 43.53
N ALA A 316 -23.02 -16.70 42.22
CA ALA A 316 -23.53 -15.65 41.33
C ALA A 316 -25.07 -15.45 41.46
N ALA A 317 -25.50 -14.20 41.66
CA ALA A 317 -26.87 -13.78 41.42
C ALA A 317 -27.05 -13.40 39.92
N PRO A 318 -28.22 -13.65 39.31
CA PRO A 318 -28.39 -13.53 37.86
C PRO A 318 -28.36 -12.07 37.37
N LYS A 319 -27.53 -11.81 36.35
CA LYS A 319 -27.63 -10.58 35.53
C LYS A 319 -28.88 -10.66 34.62
N PRO A 320 -29.55 -9.54 34.34
CA PRO A 320 -30.69 -9.52 33.42
C PRO A 320 -30.26 -9.92 32.00
N ALA A 321 -31.13 -10.62 31.29
CA ALA A 321 -30.85 -11.17 29.97
C ALA A 321 -30.48 -10.09 28.93
N ALA A 322 -29.49 -10.38 28.10
CA ALA A 322 -29.26 -9.63 26.87
C ALA A 322 -30.40 -9.87 25.87
N VAL A 323 -30.65 -8.89 25.00
CA VAL A 323 -31.58 -9.06 23.88
C VAL A 323 -30.97 -10.09 22.91
N PRO A 324 -31.72 -11.12 22.46
CA PRO A 324 -31.17 -12.12 21.56
C PRO A 324 -30.71 -11.51 20.23
N ALA A 325 -29.50 -11.88 19.79
CA ALA A 325 -29.11 -11.69 18.40
C ALA A 325 -29.90 -12.65 17.50
N VAL A 326 -30.06 -12.29 16.22
CA VAL A 326 -30.70 -13.18 15.24
C VAL A 326 -29.67 -14.24 14.82
N GLN A 327 -29.61 -15.35 15.55
CA GLN A 327 -28.78 -16.52 15.21
C GLN A 327 -29.13 -17.03 13.80
N SER A 328 -28.12 -17.35 13.00
CA SER A 328 -28.34 -17.88 11.65
C SER A 328 -28.70 -19.37 11.67
N ALA A 329 -29.24 -19.88 10.56
CA ALA A 329 -29.47 -21.31 10.36
C ALA A 329 -28.17 -22.15 10.46
N LEU A 330 -27.02 -21.55 10.15
CA LEU A 330 -25.71 -22.18 10.32
C LEU A 330 -25.32 -22.27 11.79
N ASP A 331 -25.53 -21.20 12.57
CA ASP A 331 -25.18 -21.16 14.00
C ASP A 331 -26.02 -22.17 14.80
N LEU A 332 -27.35 -22.20 14.57
CA LEU A 332 -28.26 -23.17 15.20
C LEU A 332 -27.88 -24.63 14.86
N THR A 333 -27.36 -24.87 13.65
CA THR A 333 -26.90 -26.20 13.23
C THR A 333 -25.53 -26.54 13.81
N ALA A 334 -24.63 -25.56 13.98
CA ALA A 334 -23.34 -25.74 14.64
C ALA A 334 -23.48 -25.95 16.16
N GLU A 335 -24.35 -25.20 16.82
CA GLU A 335 -24.69 -25.36 18.24
C GLU A 335 -25.30 -26.74 18.53
N PHE A 336 -26.11 -27.28 17.60
CA PHE A 336 -26.62 -28.65 17.68
C PHE A 336 -25.53 -29.72 17.51
N LEU A 337 -24.60 -29.53 16.58
CA LEU A 337 -23.52 -30.49 16.32
C LEU A 337 -22.45 -30.49 17.42
N HIS A 338 -22.19 -29.35 18.04
CA HIS A 338 -21.14 -29.19 19.06
C HIS A 338 -21.15 -30.26 20.18
N PRO A 339 -22.26 -30.52 20.90
CA PRO A 339 -22.30 -31.56 21.93
C PRO A 339 -22.30 -33.00 21.39
N LEU A 340 -22.50 -33.19 20.08
CA LEU A 340 -22.53 -34.51 19.45
C LEU A 340 -21.14 -34.99 19.00
N LEU A 341 -20.15 -34.10 18.88
CA LEU A 341 -18.78 -34.40 18.47
C LEU A 341 -17.93 -35.00 19.62
N THR A 342 -18.45 -36.02 20.28
CA THR A 342 -17.67 -36.81 21.25
C THR A 342 -16.65 -37.70 20.52
N PRO A 343 -15.52 -38.09 21.15
CA PRO A 343 -14.53 -38.97 20.51
C PRO A 343 -15.12 -40.29 20.00
N GLU A 344 -16.08 -40.86 20.73
CA GLU A 344 -16.79 -42.09 20.35
C GLU A 344 -17.69 -41.89 19.12
N ASN A 345 -18.45 -40.79 19.07
CA ASN A 345 -19.29 -40.47 17.91
C ASN A 345 -18.44 -40.15 16.67
N VAL A 346 -17.34 -39.41 16.83
CA VAL A 346 -16.41 -39.08 15.75
C VAL A 346 -15.70 -40.34 15.24
N ALA A 347 -15.24 -41.23 16.12
CA ALA A 347 -14.67 -42.52 15.72
C ALA A 347 -15.67 -43.38 14.93
N ASN A 348 -16.92 -43.48 15.39
CA ASN A 348 -17.98 -44.18 14.66
C ASN A 348 -18.29 -43.52 13.29
N LEU A 349 -18.30 -42.19 13.21
CA LEU A 349 -18.51 -41.46 11.96
C LEU A 349 -17.36 -41.68 10.96
N VAL A 350 -16.11 -41.74 11.44
CA VAL A 350 -14.93 -42.11 10.63
C VAL A 350 -15.07 -43.56 10.13
N LEU A 351 -15.36 -44.52 11.01
CA LEU A 351 -15.53 -45.94 10.63
C LEU A 351 -16.64 -46.16 9.59
N ILE A 352 -17.76 -45.42 9.68
CA ILE A 352 -18.84 -45.45 8.69
C ILE A 352 -18.40 -44.81 7.37
N SER A 353 -17.65 -43.71 7.42
CA SER A 353 -17.20 -42.98 6.22
C SER A 353 -16.01 -43.62 5.50
N MET A 354 -15.23 -44.51 6.15
CA MET A 354 -14.15 -45.28 5.50
C MET A 354 -14.62 -46.05 4.25
N VAL A 355 -15.87 -46.52 4.22
CA VAL A 355 -16.46 -47.24 3.07
C VAL A 355 -16.71 -46.32 1.86
N TYR A 356 -16.69 -45.00 2.06
CA TYR A 356 -16.89 -43.98 1.03
C TYR A 356 -15.60 -43.22 0.66
N LEU A 357 -14.47 -43.53 1.31
CA LEU A 357 -13.16 -43.00 0.92
C LEU A 357 -12.64 -43.71 -0.34
N PRO A 358 -12.01 -43.01 -1.28
CA PRO A 358 -11.35 -43.65 -2.42
C PRO A 358 -10.08 -44.39 -1.97
N ASP A 359 -9.78 -45.52 -2.61
CA ASP A 359 -8.58 -46.34 -2.34
C ASP A 359 -7.24 -45.61 -2.53
N VAL A 360 -7.26 -44.43 -3.17
CA VAL A 360 -6.09 -43.58 -3.42
C VAL A 360 -6.39 -42.16 -2.96
N MET A 361 -5.51 -41.59 -2.14
CA MET A 361 -5.64 -40.23 -1.60
C MET A 361 -5.81 -39.17 -2.72
N PRO A 362 -6.88 -38.36 -2.70
CA PRO A 362 -7.06 -37.29 -3.69
C PRO A 362 -5.97 -36.24 -3.63
N ALA A 363 -5.46 -35.83 -4.81
CA ALA A 363 -4.43 -34.79 -4.92
C ALA A 363 -4.90 -33.40 -4.42
N SER A 364 -6.21 -33.18 -4.31
CA SER A 364 -6.81 -32.03 -3.59
C SER A 364 -6.55 -32.15 -2.09
N PHE A 365 -6.95 -33.27 -1.47
CA PHE A 365 -6.78 -33.54 -0.04
C PHE A 365 -5.31 -33.44 0.39
N GLN A 366 -4.39 -34.11 -0.32
CA GLN A 366 -2.95 -34.04 -0.06
C GLN A 366 -2.36 -32.62 -0.21
N ALA A 367 -3.01 -31.75 -1.00
CA ALA A 367 -2.61 -30.35 -1.15
C ALA A 367 -3.29 -29.38 -0.18
N THR A 368 -4.29 -29.84 0.59
CA THR A 368 -5.02 -29.04 1.59
C THR A 368 -4.80 -29.50 3.03
N TYR A 369 -4.30 -30.71 3.25
CA TYR A 369 -4.01 -31.26 4.57
C TYR A 369 -2.95 -30.41 5.28
N THR A 370 -3.27 -30.02 6.51
CA THR A 370 -2.41 -29.24 7.41
C THR A 370 -2.47 -29.93 8.78
N PRO A 371 -1.33 -30.35 9.37
CA PRO A 371 -1.34 -30.96 10.70
C PRO A 371 -1.94 -30.03 11.75
N VAL A 372 -2.76 -30.59 12.66
CA VAL A 372 -3.40 -29.83 13.74
C VAL A 372 -2.55 -29.98 15.01
N GLU A 373 -1.70 -28.98 15.27
CA GLU A 373 -0.68 -28.98 16.35
C GLU A 373 -1.22 -29.16 17.78
N SER A 374 -2.54 -29.11 18.00
CA SER A 374 -3.17 -29.27 19.32
C SER A 374 -4.59 -29.81 19.21
N ALA A 375 -4.75 -30.99 18.60
CA ALA A 375 -6.06 -31.59 18.32
C ALA A 375 -6.90 -31.85 19.59
N GLY A 376 -8.20 -31.50 19.55
CA GLY A 376 -9.19 -31.83 20.58
C GLY A 376 -9.61 -30.68 21.51
N THR A 377 -9.19 -29.44 21.23
CA THR A 377 -9.65 -28.27 22.01
C THR A 377 -11.12 -27.92 21.71
N ASP A 378 -11.85 -27.39 22.70
CA ASP A 378 -13.23 -26.92 22.55
C ASP A 378 -13.41 -25.92 21.38
N ALA A 379 -12.42 -25.06 21.15
CA ALA A 379 -12.39 -24.15 19.99
C ALA A 379 -12.35 -24.89 18.64
N GLN A 380 -11.63 -26.00 18.53
CA GLN A 380 -11.60 -26.83 17.33
C GLN A 380 -12.86 -27.68 17.19
N ILE A 381 -13.46 -28.15 18.28
CA ILE A 381 -14.75 -28.86 18.25
C ILE A 381 -15.84 -27.90 17.73
N LYS A 382 -15.81 -26.62 18.12
CA LYS A 382 -16.67 -25.55 17.57
C LYS A 382 -16.40 -25.27 16.09
N HIS A 383 -15.14 -25.24 15.67
CA HIS A 383 -14.78 -25.11 14.24
C HIS A 383 -15.30 -26.29 13.42
N LEU A 384 -15.04 -27.53 13.85
CA LEU A 384 -15.50 -28.75 13.19
C LEU A 384 -17.04 -28.80 13.11
N ALA A 385 -17.74 -28.43 14.19
CA ALA A 385 -19.19 -28.29 14.20
C ALA A 385 -19.69 -27.26 13.17
N ARG A 386 -19.03 -26.10 13.03
CA ARG A 386 -19.40 -25.09 12.01
C ARG A 386 -19.06 -25.55 10.58
N MET A 387 -17.95 -26.25 10.36
CA MET A 387 -17.60 -26.84 9.06
C MET A 387 -18.63 -27.90 8.63
N MET A 388 -19.01 -28.79 9.54
CA MET A 388 -20.06 -29.78 9.29
C MET A 388 -21.44 -29.12 9.11
N ALA A 389 -21.79 -28.11 9.91
CA ALA A 389 -23.02 -27.34 9.75
C ALA A 389 -23.11 -26.65 8.38
N THR A 390 -21.99 -26.14 7.87
CA THR A 390 -21.90 -25.52 6.54
C THR A 390 -22.19 -26.54 5.44
N GLN A 391 -21.57 -27.72 5.50
CA GLN A 391 -21.81 -28.77 4.50
C GLN A 391 -23.23 -29.36 4.60
N MET A 392 -23.76 -29.59 5.81
CA MET A 392 -25.14 -30.03 6.00
C MET A 392 -26.14 -28.99 5.48
N THR A 393 -25.93 -27.71 5.77
CA THR A 393 -26.80 -26.61 5.30
C THR A 393 -26.75 -26.47 3.78
N ALA A 394 -25.57 -26.61 3.16
CA ALA A 394 -25.41 -26.65 1.71
C ALA A 394 -26.13 -27.86 1.06
N ALA A 395 -26.18 -29.00 1.74
CA ALA A 395 -26.97 -30.18 1.36
C ALA A 395 -28.48 -30.05 1.67
N GLY A 396 -28.92 -28.96 2.31
CA GLY A 396 -30.33 -28.70 2.64
C GLY A 396 -30.82 -29.40 3.93
N ILE A 397 -29.91 -29.86 4.78
CA ILE A 397 -30.14 -30.70 5.96
C ILE A 397 -29.72 -29.95 7.25
N GLY A 398 -30.46 -30.11 8.34
CA GLY A 398 -30.04 -29.68 9.68
C GLY A 398 -31.09 -28.84 10.44
N PRO A 399 -31.08 -28.88 11.79
CA PRO A 399 -32.15 -28.32 12.60
C PRO A 399 -32.27 -26.79 12.53
N GLY A 400 -31.19 -26.05 12.25
CA GLY A 400 -31.29 -24.60 12.01
C GLY A 400 -32.04 -24.27 10.72
N LEU A 401 -31.96 -25.15 9.73
CA LEU A 401 -32.71 -25.06 8.47
C LEU A 401 -34.18 -25.47 8.67
N GLU A 402 -34.43 -26.48 9.48
CA GLU A 402 -35.79 -26.90 9.88
C GLU A 402 -36.49 -25.84 10.74
N GLN A 403 -35.81 -25.20 11.70
CA GLN A 403 -36.37 -24.07 12.46
C GLN A 403 -36.60 -22.82 11.59
N SER A 404 -35.75 -22.59 10.58
CA SER A 404 -35.95 -21.49 9.63
C SER A 404 -37.15 -21.73 8.72
N LYS A 405 -37.35 -22.98 8.27
CA LYS A 405 -38.57 -23.41 7.56
C LYS A 405 -39.80 -23.34 8.46
N ALA A 406 -39.72 -23.84 9.69
CA ALA A 406 -40.83 -23.81 10.65
C ALA A 406 -41.29 -22.39 10.98
N LYS A 407 -40.37 -21.42 11.10
CA LYS A 407 -40.72 -19.99 11.26
C LYS A 407 -41.38 -19.39 10.00
N GLY A 408 -41.04 -19.88 8.81
CA GLY A 408 -41.75 -19.56 7.57
C GLY A 408 -43.13 -20.21 7.48
N ASP A 409 -43.25 -21.46 7.90
CA ASP A 409 -44.49 -22.24 7.91
C ASP A 409 -45.46 -21.77 9.01
N GLU A 410 -44.98 -21.23 10.14
CA GLU A 410 -45.81 -20.57 11.15
C GLU A 410 -46.29 -19.20 10.67
N ALA A 411 -45.44 -18.40 10.00
CA ALA A 411 -45.87 -17.18 9.33
C ALA A 411 -46.92 -17.45 8.24
N CYS A 412 -46.79 -18.54 7.48
CA CYS A 412 -47.84 -18.99 6.56
C CYS A 412 -49.10 -19.54 7.25
N LYS A 413 -49.02 -20.04 8.49
CA LYS A 413 -50.18 -20.58 9.22
C LYS A 413 -51.00 -19.50 9.91
N GLU A 414 -50.39 -18.41 10.37
CA GLU A 414 -51.14 -17.22 10.82
C GLU A 414 -51.90 -16.56 9.65
N GLU A 415 -51.45 -16.73 8.40
CA GLU A 415 -52.18 -16.34 7.18
C GLU A 415 -53.07 -17.45 6.57
N GLN A 416 -53.16 -18.65 7.18
CA GLN A 416 -53.96 -19.78 6.66
C GLN A 416 -55.00 -20.35 7.64
N SER A 417 -55.25 -19.69 8.78
CA SER A 417 -56.38 -20.02 9.66
C SER A 417 -57.71 -19.32 9.30
N GLU A 418 -57.71 -18.38 8.35
CA GLU A 418 -58.93 -17.80 7.75
C GLU A 418 -58.86 -17.81 6.21
N GLU A 419 -58.97 -18.98 5.57
CA GLU A 419 -59.77 -19.24 4.34
C GLU A 419 -59.53 -20.67 3.77
N ASP A 420 -60.26 -21.68 4.26
CA ASP A 420 -60.62 -22.84 3.40
C ASP A 420 -61.95 -23.50 3.81
N SER A 421 -63.07 -22.90 3.40
CA SER A 421 -64.33 -23.59 3.09
C SER A 421 -65.34 -22.61 2.47
N THR A 422 -66.03 -22.88 1.36
CA THR A 422 -65.93 -24.00 0.39
C THR A 422 -66.29 -23.47 -1.01
N ALA A 423 -65.79 -24.11 -2.07
CA ALA A 423 -65.98 -23.64 -3.44
C ALA A 423 -67.24 -24.21 -4.14
N LYS A 424 -67.81 -23.40 -5.04
CA LYS A 424 -68.97 -23.68 -5.95
C LYS A 424 -70.32 -23.64 -5.21
N ASP A 425 -71.40 -23.08 -5.78
CA ASP A 425 -71.80 -23.20 -7.19
C ASP A 425 -72.10 -21.88 -7.94
N ILE A 426 -72.39 -22.01 -9.24
CA ILE A 426 -72.51 -20.93 -10.24
C ILE A 426 -73.98 -20.55 -10.50
N LEU A 427 -74.29 -19.29 -10.85
CA LEU A 427 -75.14 -18.90 -12.03
C LEU A 427 -75.37 -17.36 -12.21
N ILE A 428 -75.03 -16.89 -13.42
CA ILE A 428 -75.60 -15.74 -14.19
C ILE A 428 -75.39 -14.27 -13.72
N LYS A 429 -74.44 -13.64 -14.44
CA LYS A 429 -74.30 -12.22 -14.86
C LYS A 429 -75.57 -11.33 -14.89
N ARG A 430 -75.43 -10.05 -14.48
CA ARG A 430 -75.39 -8.90 -15.44
C ARG A 430 -74.81 -7.60 -14.85
N LYS A 431 -74.51 -6.64 -15.74
CA LYS A 431 -73.91 -5.31 -15.50
C LYS A 431 -74.96 -4.21 -15.20
N VAL A 432 -74.65 -3.31 -14.25
CA VAL A 432 -74.39 -1.83 -14.39
C VAL A 432 -75.18 -1.07 -15.50
N PRO A 433 -75.70 0.19 -15.31
CA PRO A 433 -75.34 1.24 -14.31
C PRO A 433 -76.49 2.03 -13.58
N ALA A 434 -76.05 2.78 -12.55
CA ALA A 434 -76.45 4.08 -11.96
C ALA A 434 -77.77 4.87 -12.26
N VAL A 435 -78.10 5.74 -11.27
CA VAL A 435 -78.88 7.03 -11.27
C VAL A 435 -80.24 7.07 -10.50
N ILE A 436 -80.16 7.57 -9.26
CA ILE A 436 -81.05 8.51 -8.51
C ILE A 436 -82.59 8.25 -8.38
N LEU A 437 -82.93 7.66 -7.22
CA LEU A 437 -83.94 8.06 -6.19
C LEU A 437 -85.38 8.52 -6.52
N GLY A 438 -86.36 7.69 -6.09
CA GLY A 438 -87.78 8.03 -5.82
C GLY A 438 -88.61 6.76 -5.56
N GLN A 439 -89.74 6.71 -4.82
CA GLN A 439 -90.41 7.68 -3.93
C GLN A 439 -91.09 6.88 -2.77
N ALA A 440 -92.33 7.16 -2.35
CA ALA A 440 -93.06 6.45 -1.27
C ALA A 440 -94.59 6.53 -1.44
N ILE A 441 -95.35 5.61 -0.80
CA ILE A 441 -96.69 5.81 -0.20
C ILE A 441 -97.05 4.58 0.67
N SER A 442 -96.89 4.74 1.99
CA SER A 442 -97.63 4.02 3.04
C SER A 442 -97.46 4.84 4.33
N VAL A 443 -98.23 5.92 4.53
CA VAL A 443 -99.47 6.30 3.83
C VAL A 443 -99.47 7.82 3.53
N VAL A 444 -99.43 8.20 2.23
CA VAL A 444 -99.64 9.55 1.64
C VAL A 444 -98.65 10.66 2.09
N GLY A 445 -97.90 11.39 1.23
CA GLY A 445 -97.52 11.32 -0.20
C GLY A 445 -95.97 11.48 -0.33
N GLY A 446 -95.29 11.76 -1.44
CA GLY A 446 -95.67 12.27 -2.77
C GLY A 446 -95.56 13.81 -2.84
N TYR A 447 -94.70 14.46 -3.63
CA TYR A 447 -93.66 14.00 -4.59
C TYR A 447 -92.60 15.12 -4.84
N SER A 448 -91.33 14.76 -5.11
CA SER A 448 -90.27 15.61 -5.76
C SER A 448 -89.86 16.93 -5.04
N GLU A 449 -88.90 17.80 -5.46
CA GLU A 449 -87.90 17.82 -6.56
C GLU A 449 -86.72 18.82 -6.24
N LYS A 450 -85.59 18.74 -7.00
CA LYS A 450 -84.70 19.87 -7.40
C LYS A 450 -83.88 20.66 -6.31
N PRO A 451 -83.15 21.77 -6.65
CA PRO A 451 -82.11 22.38 -5.79
C PRO A 451 -82.45 23.82 -5.30
N SER A 452 -81.42 24.53 -4.84
CA SER A 452 -81.22 26.00 -4.86
C SER A 452 -82.11 26.94 -4.01
N ALA A 453 -81.41 27.65 -3.11
CA ALA A 453 -81.47 29.11 -2.90
C ALA A 453 -82.70 29.76 -2.22
N THR A 454 -82.49 31.05 -1.90
CA THR A 454 -83.40 32.04 -1.25
C THR A 454 -83.88 31.66 0.16
N GLU A 455 -83.38 32.24 1.28
CA GLU A 455 -83.19 33.66 1.68
C GLU A 455 -84.50 34.43 1.94
N PRO A 456 -84.48 35.55 2.72
CA PRO A 456 -83.61 35.97 3.83
C PRO A 456 -84.52 36.35 5.05
N PRO A 457 -84.23 37.36 5.92
CA PRO A 457 -82.97 37.85 6.51
C PRO A 457 -82.82 37.40 7.99
N ALA A 458 -81.73 37.65 8.73
CA ALA A 458 -80.80 38.77 8.59
C ALA A 458 -79.31 38.41 8.74
N ALA A 459 -78.52 39.04 7.87
CA ALA A 459 -77.07 39.14 7.91
C ALA A 459 -76.66 40.48 8.61
N PRO A 460 -75.39 40.94 8.52
CA PRO A 460 -74.19 40.37 9.13
C PRO A 460 -73.34 41.42 9.88
N LYS A 461 -72.18 41.00 10.43
CA LYS A 461 -70.87 41.70 10.39
C LYS A 461 -69.79 40.69 10.80
N ARG A 462 -68.65 40.53 10.11
CA ARG A 462 -67.53 41.46 9.76
C ARG A 462 -66.76 42.01 10.97
N LEU A 463 -65.48 41.64 11.03
CA LEU A 463 -64.35 42.39 11.61
C LEU A 463 -64.32 43.85 11.07
N PRO A 464 -63.69 44.83 11.76
CA PRO A 464 -62.51 44.67 12.62
C PRO A 464 -62.55 45.39 13.99
N GLU A 465 -61.40 45.37 14.68
CA GLU A 465 -60.99 46.25 15.80
C GLU A 465 -61.06 47.76 15.39
N PRO A 466 -60.93 48.78 16.31
CA PRO A 466 -60.33 48.71 17.65
C PRO A 466 -60.90 49.64 18.77
N ILE A 467 -60.21 49.64 19.93
CA ILE A 467 -59.95 50.79 20.84
C ILE A 467 -61.01 51.27 21.89
N LEU A 468 -60.52 51.32 23.15
CA LEU A 468 -60.93 52.06 24.36
C LEU A 468 -62.26 51.74 25.12
N PRO A 469 -62.26 51.84 26.47
CA PRO A 469 -63.44 51.65 27.33
C PRO A 469 -64.12 52.98 27.72
N SER A 470 -65.39 52.91 28.14
CA SER A 470 -66.15 54.02 28.73
C SER A 470 -66.89 53.61 30.02
N ALA A 471 -66.83 54.49 31.03
CA ALA A 471 -67.52 54.43 32.32
C ALA A 471 -69.05 54.73 32.17
N PRO A 472 -69.91 54.86 33.23
CA PRO A 472 -69.60 54.98 34.67
C PRO A 472 -70.57 54.35 35.70
N THR A 473 -70.19 54.39 36.99
CA THR A 473 -71.13 54.28 38.12
C THR A 473 -70.86 55.33 39.22
N LYS A 474 -71.75 56.34 39.29
CA LYS A 474 -72.14 57.21 40.43
C LYS A 474 -71.10 57.73 41.46
N LEU A 475 -70.81 59.04 41.35
CA LEU A 475 -71.00 60.10 42.37
C LEU A 475 -70.51 59.89 43.83
N MET A 476 -69.54 60.71 44.27
CA MET A 476 -69.73 61.85 45.23
C MET A 476 -68.39 62.51 45.62
N GLY A 477 -68.39 63.81 46.00
CA GLY A 477 -67.41 64.37 46.96
C GLY A 477 -66.32 65.35 46.49
N ALA A 478 -66.64 66.65 46.54
CA ALA A 478 -65.77 67.80 46.95
C ALA A 478 -64.30 68.00 46.46
N SER A 479 -64.12 69.11 45.72
CA SER A 479 -63.09 70.17 45.90
C SER A 479 -61.58 69.86 46.02
N GLY A 480 -60.79 70.36 45.05
CA GLY A 480 -59.33 70.50 45.18
C GLY A 480 -58.70 71.29 44.01
N ARG A 481 -57.78 72.23 44.28
CA ARG A 481 -57.06 72.99 43.24
C ARG A 481 -55.89 72.18 42.65
N LYS A 482 -55.66 72.30 41.34
CA LYS A 482 -54.58 71.61 40.61
C LYS A 482 -53.19 72.02 41.14
N LYS A 483 -52.34 71.04 41.46
CA LYS A 483 -50.87 71.17 41.37
C LYS A 483 -50.41 70.57 40.04
N VAL A 484 -49.33 71.11 39.47
CA VAL A 484 -48.67 70.51 38.29
C VAL A 484 -47.87 69.30 38.74
N PHE A 485 -48.16 68.13 38.16
CA PHE A 485 -47.41 66.90 38.42
C PHE A 485 -46.07 66.96 37.69
N ARG A 486 -44.95 66.96 38.43
CA ARG A 486 -43.60 66.83 37.87
C ARG A 486 -43.11 65.41 38.15
N LEU A 487 -42.62 64.73 37.11
CA LEU A 487 -42.22 63.33 37.21
C LEU A 487 -41.08 63.13 38.23
N SER A 488 -40.15 64.10 38.30
CA SER A 488 -39.06 64.22 39.27
C SER A 488 -39.47 64.06 40.73
N ASP A 489 -40.73 64.35 41.06
CA ASP A 489 -41.18 64.44 42.45
C ASP A 489 -41.71 63.08 42.95
N VAL A 490 -41.68 62.04 42.11
CA VAL A 490 -42.25 60.70 42.37
C VAL A 490 -41.31 59.55 41.98
N VAL A 491 -40.29 59.77 41.14
CA VAL A 491 -39.21 58.78 40.88
C VAL A 491 -37.94 59.14 41.64
N GLN A 492 -37.44 58.20 42.44
CA GLN A 492 -36.04 58.20 42.87
C GLN A 492 -35.14 57.72 41.71
N PRO A 493 -33.94 58.28 41.52
CA PRO A 493 -32.96 57.68 40.63
C PRO A 493 -32.55 56.31 41.16
N LEU A 494 -32.51 55.32 40.26
CA LEU A 494 -31.98 53.98 40.54
C LEU A 494 -30.48 54.11 40.89
N SER A 495 -30.01 53.32 41.86
CA SER A 495 -28.56 53.25 42.14
C SER A 495 -27.81 52.64 40.96
N ASP A 496 -26.52 52.92 40.83
CA ASP A 496 -25.72 52.39 39.71
C ASP A 496 -25.76 50.86 39.65
N THR A 497 -25.67 50.21 40.82
CA THR A 497 -25.84 48.77 41.02
C THR A 497 -27.25 48.22 40.70
N GLN A 498 -28.28 49.08 40.62
CA GLN A 498 -29.61 48.74 40.12
C GLN A 498 -29.69 48.97 38.60
N ASN A 499 -29.08 50.04 38.09
CA ASN A 499 -28.97 50.32 36.65
C ASN A 499 -28.20 49.21 35.92
N GLU A 500 -27.07 48.77 36.46
CA GLU A 500 -26.29 47.63 35.99
C GLU A 500 -27.14 46.35 35.93
N LYS A 501 -27.84 46.00 37.03
CA LYS A 501 -28.68 44.80 37.09
C LYS A 501 -29.86 44.85 36.13
N LEU A 502 -30.52 46.00 35.98
CA LEU A 502 -31.61 46.21 35.03
C LEU A 502 -31.11 46.16 33.58
N THR A 503 -29.94 46.74 33.30
CA THR A 503 -29.32 46.72 31.97
C THR A 503 -28.84 45.32 31.61
N SER A 504 -28.18 44.61 32.52
CA SER A 504 -27.80 43.20 32.37
C SER A 504 -29.03 42.31 32.10
N SER A 505 -30.12 42.53 32.84
CA SER A 505 -31.40 41.84 32.63
C SER A 505 -32.05 42.17 31.27
N ALA A 506 -31.97 43.42 30.82
CA ALA A 506 -32.48 43.85 29.53
C ALA A 506 -31.66 43.28 28.37
N VAL A 507 -30.33 43.31 28.45
CA VAL A 507 -29.42 42.69 27.48
C VAL A 507 -29.67 41.18 27.41
N LYS A 508 -29.70 40.47 28.54
CA LYS A 508 -30.04 39.03 28.59
C LYS A 508 -31.42 38.71 28.00
N ARG A 509 -32.43 39.57 28.23
CA ARG A 509 -33.76 39.44 27.61
C ARG A 509 -33.72 39.60 26.08
N ILE A 510 -32.92 40.52 25.55
CA ILE A 510 -32.74 40.68 24.09
C ILE A 510 -31.92 39.50 23.52
N LEU A 511 -30.91 39.05 24.27
CA LEU A 511 -30.04 37.93 23.92
C LEU A 511 -30.83 36.63 23.73
N HIS A 512 -31.65 36.23 24.72
CA HIS A 512 -32.45 34.99 24.66
C HIS A 512 -33.75 35.09 23.82
N SER A 513 -34.14 36.28 23.33
CA SER A 513 -35.35 36.45 22.51
C SER A 513 -35.25 35.94 21.05
N GLU A 514 -34.10 35.32 20.72
CA GLU A 514 -33.73 34.71 19.43
C GLU A 514 -34.89 34.05 18.66
N LYS A 515 -35.52 33.03 19.24
CA LYS A 515 -36.56 32.23 18.56
C LYS A 515 -37.83 33.03 18.25
N ALA A 516 -38.21 33.96 19.12
CA ALA A 516 -39.39 34.81 18.92
C ALA A 516 -39.16 35.90 17.87
N ILE A 517 -37.93 36.45 17.79
CA ILE A 517 -37.58 37.45 16.80
C ILE A 517 -37.31 36.82 15.41
N ALA A 518 -36.80 35.58 15.37
CA ALA A 518 -36.71 34.82 14.13
C ALA A 518 -38.09 34.58 13.47
N GLN A 519 -39.12 34.26 14.28
CA GLN A 519 -40.50 34.09 13.80
C GLN A 519 -41.13 35.36 13.20
N SER A 520 -40.59 36.54 13.49
CA SER A 520 -41.04 37.82 12.90
C SER A 520 -40.13 38.34 11.78
N GLY A 521 -39.07 37.60 11.41
CA GLY A 521 -38.09 38.00 10.38
C GLY A 521 -37.12 39.12 10.80
N MET A 522 -37.25 39.66 12.02
CA MET A 522 -36.51 40.85 12.48
C MET A 522 -35.14 40.53 13.11
N SER A 523 -34.59 39.33 12.87
CA SER A 523 -33.30 38.87 13.42
C SER A 523 -32.15 39.85 13.17
N HIS A 524 -32.10 40.44 11.98
CA HIS A 524 -31.09 41.42 11.59
C HIS A 524 -31.10 42.69 12.46
N ILE A 525 -32.26 43.10 12.98
CA ILE A 525 -32.40 44.23 13.90
C ILE A 525 -31.91 43.83 15.31
N ARG A 526 -32.24 42.63 15.80
CA ARG A 526 -31.69 42.09 17.06
C ARG A 526 -30.16 42.05 17.01
N VAL A 527 -29.57 41.56 15.92
CA VAL A 527 -28.13 41.49 15.71
C VAL A 527 -27.50 42.90 15.77
N LYS A 528 -28.02 43.85 14.98
CA LYS A 528 -27.51 45.23 14.92
C LYS A 528 -27.72 46.02 16.22
N LEU A 529 -28.75 45.69 16.99
CA LEU A 529 -29.00 46.27 18.32
C LEU A 529 -28.01 45.72 19.34
N LEU A 530 -27.84 44.40 19.42
CA LEU A 530 -26.91 43.76 20.35
C LEU A 530 -25.46 44.20 20.11
N SER A 531 -24.98 44.15 18.87
CA SER A 531 -23.58 44.53 18.58
C SER A 531 -23.29 45.99 18.93
N ARG A 532 -24.25 46.90 18.71
CA ARG A 532 -24.11 48.31 19.09
C ARG A 532 -24.15 48.52 20.61
N LEU A 533 -25.12 47.92 21.30
CA LEU A 533 -25.23 48.04 22.76
C LEU A 533 -23.97 47.54 23.47
N VAL A 534 -23.37 46.44 23.03
CA VAL A 534 -22.13 45.90 23.62
C VAL A 534 -20.93 46.83 23.39
N THR A 535 -20.83 47.47 22.22
CA THR A 535 -19.69 48.35 21.87
C THR A 535 -19.82 49.81 22.32
N GLN A 536 -21.02 50.26 22.72
CA GLN A 536 -21.28 51.65 23.13
C GLN A 536 -21.37 51.85 24.65
N PHE A 537 -21.44 50.76 25.43
CA PHE A 537 -21.52 50.79 26.88
C PHE A 537 -20.33 50.01 27.45
N GLU A 538 -19.27 50.73 27.83
CA GLU A 538 -18.02 50.17 28.32
C GLU A 538 -18.24 49.23 29.52
N GLY A 539 -17.44 48.16 29.60
CA GLY A 539 -17.46 47.16 30.69
C GLY A 539 -18.70 46.24 30.73
N MET A 540 -19.75 46.50 29.95
CA MET A 540 -21.03 45.79 30.10
C MET A 540 -21.18 44.60 29.15
N MET A 541 -21.19 43.40 29.72
CA MET A 541 -21.77 42.18 29.12
C MET A 541 -21.09 41.66 27.83
N LYS A 542 -19.92 42.20 27.43
CA LYS A 542 -19.17 41.73 26.24
C LYS A 542 -18.80 40.25 26.36
N GLU A 543 -18.34 39.82 27.53
CA GLU A 543 -18.04 38.41 27.84
C GLU A 543 -19.30 37.53 27.78
N ASP A 544 -20.39 37.93 28.41
CA ASP A 544 -21.69 37.24 28.34
C ASP A 544 -22.19 37.06 26.90
N VAL A 545 -21.99 38.06 26.04
CA VAL A 545 -22.39 38.00 24.61
C VAL A 545 -21.41 37.17 23.78
N LEU A 546 -20.11 37.23 24.04
CA LEU A 546 -19.12 36.34 23.42
C LEU A 546 -19.37 34.87 23.81
N GLN A 547 -19.65 34.60 25.08
CA GLN A 547 -20.00 33.26 25.56
C GLN A 547 -21.29 32.76 24.91
N PHE A 548 -22.33 33.59 24.82
CA PHE A 548 -23.57 33.25 24.12
C PHE A 548 -23.38 33.06 22.61
N ILE A 549 -22.48 33.80 21.96
CA ILE A 549 -22.08 33.53 20.57
C ILE A 549 -21.40 32.15 20.51
N LEU A 550 -20.45 31.86 21.40
CA LEU A 550 -19.71 30.61 21.41
C LEU A 550 -20.59 29.38 21.68
N GLU A 551 -21.63 29.46 22.51
CA GLU A 551 -22.62 28.39 22.73
C GLU A 551 -23.09 27.73 21.43
N ASP A 552 -23.58 28.52 20.47
CA ASP A 552 -23.99 28.08 19.13
C ASP A 552 -23.56 29.10 18.06
N ILE A 553 -22.26 29.16 17.83
CA ILE A 553 -21.63 30.07 16.87
C ILE A 553 -22.04 29.81 15.41
N ARG A 554 -22.67 28.66 15.11
CA ARG A 554 -23.19 28.38 13.77
C ARG A 554 -24.45 29.18 13.49
N SER A 555 -25.48 29.07 14.33
CA SER A 555 -26.70 29.89 14.18
C SER A 555 -26.48 31.37 14.53
N ARG A 556 -25.48 31.68 15.37
CA ARG A 556 -25.17 33.04 15.85
C ARG A 556 -24.03 33.73 15.09
N SER A 557 -23.58 33.16 13.98
CA SER A 557 -22.44 33.68 13.21
C SER A 557 -22.61 35.14 12.74
N ASP A 558 -23.81 35.55 12.32
CA ASP A 558 -24.10 36.96 11.96
C ASP A 558 -23.89 37.93 13.13
N LEU A 559 -24.13 37.50 14.38
CA LEU A 559 -23.86 38.31 15.58
C LEU A 559 -22.35 38.41 15.86
N ALA A 560 -21.60 37.34 15.63
CA ALA A 560 -20.13 37.35 15.72
C ALA A 560 -19.51 38.35 14.74
N PHE A 561 -19.93 38.31 13.46
CA PHE A 561 -19.49 39.27 12.46
C PHE A 561 -19.92 40.70 12.81
N SER A 562 -21.19 40.92 13.16
CA SER A 562 -21.70 42.26 13.49
C SER A 562 -21.02 42.87 14.72
N LEU A 563 -20.58 42.06 15.68
CA LEU A 563 -19.77 42.51 16.82
C LEU A 563 -18.33 42.86 16.38
N LEU A 564 -17.64 41.94 15.70
CA LEU A 564 -16.26 42.13 15.25
C LEU A 564 -16.09 43.35 14.34
N TYR A 565 -17.01 43.55 13.38
CA TYR A 565 -17.02 44.76 12.54
C TYR A 565 -17.37 46.02 13.33
N GLN A 566 -18.23 45.96 14.36
CA GLN A 566 -18.59 47.14 15.15
C GLN A 566 -17.45 47.57 16.09
N GLU A 567 -16.70 46.62 16.69
CA GLU A 567 -15.46 46.88 17.43
C GLU A 567 -14.41 47.56 16.54
N TYR A 568 -14.20 47.05 15.32
CA TYR A 568 -13.29 47.66 14.36
C TYR A 568 -13.71 49.09 13.95
N ASN A 569 -15.01 49.34 13.79
CA ASN A 569 -15.54 50.68 13.54
C ASN A 569 -15.36 51.62 14.75
N THR A 570 -15.46 51.10 15.99
CA THR A 570 -15.15 51.89 17.19
C THR A 570 -13.68 52.30 17.21
N TYR A 571 -12.75 51.37 16.97
CA TYR A 571 -11.32 51.67 16.80
C TYR A 571 -11.09 52.76 15.74
N LEU A 572 -11.67 52.61 14.53
CA LEU A 572 -11.55 53.60 13.46
C LEU A 572 -12.10 54.99 13.85
N SER A 573 -13.16 55.05 14.66
CA SER A 573 -13.74 56.31 15.13
C SER A 573 -12.90 57.04 16.19
N GLN A 574 -11.89 56.38 16.75
CA GLN A 574 -11.02 56.91 17.81
C GLN A 574 -9.60 57.27 17.33
N LEU A 575 -9.28 57.10 16.04
CA LEU A 575 -7.97 57.52 15.50
C LEU A 575 -7.72 59.03 15.72
N PRO A 576 -6.47 59.44 16.04
CA PRO A 576 -5.25 58.63 16.08
C PRO A 576 -5.01 57.90 17.42
N SER A 577 -5.84 58.10 18.45
CA SER A 577 -5.60 57.61 19.81
C SER A 577 -6.22 56.24 20.13
N GLY A 578 -6.98 55.65 19.19
CA GLY A 578 -7.66 54.37 19.38
C GLY A 578 -6.68 53.20 19.51
N LEU A 579 -6.89 52.36 20.54
CA LEU A 579 -6.18 51.10 20.74
C LEU A 579 -6.93 49.94 20.05
N LEU A 580 -6.20 48.94 19.57
CA LEU A 580 -6.79 47.80 18.86
C LEU A 580 -7.26 46.69 19.83
N ASP A 581 -6.90 46.78 21.10
CA ASP A 581 -7.01 45.75 22.13
C ASP A 581 -8.44 45.18 22.28
N SER A 582 -9.46 46.04 22.21
CA SER A 582 -10.88 45.64 22.28
C SER A 582 -11.29 44.76 21.09
N TYR A 583 -10.73 45.05 19.90
CA TYR A 583 -10.92 44.24 18.69
C TYR A 583 -10.09 42.96 18.74
N ASP A 584 -8.83 43.03 19.20
CA ASP A 584 -7.96 41.85 19.33
C ASP A 584 -8.55 40.82 20.30
N GLN A 585 -8.96 41.25 21.50
CA GLN A 585 -9.63 40.39 22.47
C GLN A 585 -10.89 39.75 21.88
N CYS A 586 -11.69 40.51 21.13
CA CYS A 586 -12.89 39.99 20.47
C CYS A 586 -12.56 38.92 19.42
N LEU A 587 -11.57 39.17 18.55
CA LEU A 587 -11.12 38.24 17.52
C LEU A 587 -10.48 36.98 18.13
N PHE A 588 -9.61 37.15 19.12
CA PHE A 588 -8.94 36.07 19.84
C PHE A 588 -9.92 35.15 20.55
N THR A 589 -10.85 35.69 21.35
CA THR A 589 -11.87 34.87 22.06
C THR A 589 -12.76 34.10 21.08
N LEU A 590 -13.17 34.72 19.96
CA LEU A 590 -13.97 34.03 18.95
C LEU A 590 -13.17 32.91 18.25
N LEU A 591 -11.89 33.13 17.92
CA LEU A 591 -11.05 32.12 17.26
C LEU A 591 -10.65 30.98 18.21
N SER A 592 -10.31 31.26 19.47
CA SER A 592 -9.98 30.23 20.48
C SER A 592 -11.19 29.37 20.81
N GLY A 593 -12.36 29.98 21.04
CA GLY A 593 -13.60 29.24 21.29
C GLY A 593 -14.11 28.47 20.06
N LEU A 594 -13.72 28.85 18.84
CA LEU A 594 -13.88 28.01 17.66
C LEU A 594 -12.88 26.83 17.65
N GLN A 595 -11.60 27.07 18.00
CA GLN A 595 -10.56 26.03 18.04
C GLN A 595 -10.91 24.92 19.04
N GLU A 596 -11.39 25.25 20.23
CA GLU A 596 -11.73 24.25 21.28
C GLU A 596 -12.88 23.31 20.89
N LYS A 597 -13.85 23.77 20.08
CA LYS A 597 -15.05 22.97 19.75
C LYS A 597 -14.74 21.86 18.74
N PRO A 598 -15.10 20.58 18.99
CA PRO A 598 -14.73 19.45 18.12
C PRO A 598 -15.32 19.52 16.70
N GLU A 599 -16.50 20.10 16.51
CA GLU A 599 -17.33 19.98 15.28
C GLU A 599 -17.01 20.96 14.13
N GLN A 600 -15.75 21.36 13.95
CA GLN A 600 -15.31 22.34 12.93
C GLN A 600 -15.31 21.78 11.48
N ARG A 601 -16.45 21.26 10.99
CA ARG A 601 -16.59 20.80 9.59
C ARG A 601 -17.13 21.85 8.62
N ASP A 602 -17.85 22.86 9.12
CA ASP A 602 -18.67 23.76 8.29
C ASP A 602 -17.90 24.99 7.74
N GLY A 603 -16.55 24.96 7.77
CA GLY A 603 -15.69 26.03 7.27
C GLY A 603 -15.77 27.37 8.02
N LEU A 604 -16.48 27.43 9.15
CA LEU A 604 -16.79 28.68 9.86
C LEU A 604 -15.55 29.40 10.40
N PHE A 605 -14.54 28.67 10.88
CA PHE A 605 -13.24 29.23 11.25
C PHE A 605 -12.58 29.96 10.06
N THR A 606 -12.53 29.30 8.90
CA THR A 606 -12.01 29.89 7.65
C THR A 606 -12.80 31.13 7.25
N LYS A 607 -14.13 31.12 7.37
CA LYS A 607 -14.97 32.30 7.10
C LYS A 607 -14.64 33.45 8.06
N LEU A 608 -14.55 33.19 9.36
CA LEU A 608 -14.23 34.24 10.35
C LEU A 608 -12.86 34.88 10.06
N VAL A 609 -11.84 34.06 9.80
CA VAL A 609 -10.48 34.52 9.49
C VAL A 609 -10.41 35.32 8.18
N LEU A 610 -11.15 34.93 7.15
CA LEU A 610 -11.10 35.64 5.86
C LEU A 610 -11.87 36.96 5.87
N GLU A 611 -12.98 37.05 6.61
CA GLU A 611 -13.83 38.25 6.71
C GLU A 611 -13.35 39.25 7.78
N ALA A 612 -12.56 38.83 8.79
CA ALA A 612 -12.08 39.70 9.86
C ALA A 612 -11.32 40.92 9.30
N PRO A 613 -11.67 42.18 9.64
CA PRO A 613 -11.05 43.39 9.08
C PRO A 613 -9.51 43.37 9.05
N ILE A 614 -8.88 43.09 10.19
CA ILE A 614 -7.42 42.94 10.34
C ILE A 614 -7.13 41.65 11.11
N ILE A 615 -6.11 40.89 10.69
CA ILE A 615 -5.54 39.81 11.49
C ILE A 615 -4.42 40.38 12.35
N THR A 616 -4.60 40.30 13.66
CA THR A 616 -3.64 40.64 14.72
C THR A 616 -2.64 39.51 14.96
N GLU A 617 -1.59 39.77 15.74
CA GLU A 617 -0.56 38.77 16.04
C GLU A 617 -1.11 37.66 16.96
N SER A 618 -1.89 38.02 17.98
CA SER A 618 -2.65 37.09 18.84
C SER A 618 -3.56 36.16 18.02
N ALA A 619 -4.30 36.70 17.05
CA ALA A 619 -5.14 35.91 16.14
C ALA A 619 -4.32 35.02 15.19
N LEU A 620 -3.15 35.50 14.73
CA LEU A 620 -2.25 34.71 13.88
C LEU A 620 -1.63 33.52 14.64
N GLU A 621 -1.37 33.67 15.93
CA GLU A 621 -0.92 32.57 16.79
C GLU A 621 -2.02 31.51 16.97
N VAL A 622 -3.28 31.91 17.19
CA VAL A 622 -4.42 30.97 17.19
C VAL A 622 -4.56 30.25 15.85
N ILE A 623 -4.33 30.93 14.72
CA ILE A 623 -4.29 30.30 13.39
C ILE A 623 -3.14 29.30 13.26
N ARG A 624 -1.94 29.59 13.80
CA ARG A 624 -0.80 28.64 13.87
C ARG A 624 -1.20 27.39 14.65
N ARG A 625 -1.68 27.55 15.90
CA ARG A 625 -2.13 26.45 16.77
C ARG A 625 -3.27 25.63 16.12
N TYR A 626 -4.15 26.25 15.35
CA TYR A 626 -5.21 25.57 14.58
C TYR A 626 -4.67 24.76 13.39
N CYS A 627 -3.55 25.18 12.77
CA CYS A 627 -2.87 24.41 11.73
C CYS A 627 -2.10 23.20 12.29
N GLU A 628 -1.76 23.21 13.59
CA GLU A 628 -1.04 22.16 14.29
C GLU A 628 -1.94 21.05 14.88
N ASP A 629 -3.27 21.21 14.79
CA ASP A 629 -4.27 20.20 15.11
C ASP A 629 -4.33 19.15 13.98
N GLU A 630 -3.92 17.91 14.27
CA GLU A 630 -3.92 16.82 13.28
C GLU A 630 -5.30 16.50 12.70
N SER A 631 -6.39 16.81 13.41
CA SER A 631 -7.76 16.60 12.94
C SER A 631 -8.20 17.64 11.90
N ARG A 632 -7.52 18.79 11.84
CA ARG A 632 -7.93 19.98 11.07
C ARG A 632 -6.85 20.61 10.20
N VAL A 633 -5.61 20.14 10.29
CA VAL A 633 -4.44 20.58 9.52
C VAL A 633 -4.80 21.00 8.09
N TYR A 634 -5.54 20.20 7.34
CA TYR A 634 -5.93 20.53 5.96
C TYR A 634 -6.78 21.82 5.86
N LEU A 635 -7.74 22.01 6.76
CA LEU A 635 -8.60 23.21 6.81
C LEU A 635 -7.83 24.43 7.34
N GLY A 636 -6.93 24.25 8.31
CA GLY A 636 -6.01 25.28 8.77
C GLY A 636 -5.08 25.77 7.66
N MET A 637 -4.35 24.86 7.02
CA MET A 637 -3.45 25.16 5.90
C MET A 637 -4.20 25.76 4.70
N THR A 638 -5.43 25.32 4.43
CA THR A 638 -6.30 25.95 3.43
C THR A 638 -6.65 27.39 3.82
N THR A 639 -7.00 27.64 5.08
CA THR A 639 -7.29 28.99 5.61
C THR A 639 -6.08 29.91 5.47
N LEU A 640 -4.89 29.42 5.83
CA LEU A 640 -3.64 30.17 5.73
C LEU A 640 -3.25 30.46 4.27
N LYS A 641 -3.39 29.48 3.37
CA LYS A 641 -3.22 29.67 1.92
C LYS A 641 -4.21 30.70 1.35
N GLU A 642 -5.46 30.67 1.78
CA GLU A 642 -6.46 31.66 1.34
C GLU A 642 -6.17 33.06 1.90
N LEU A 643 -5.64 33.20 3.13
CA LEU A 643 -5.14 34.48 3.66
C LEU A 643 -4.00 35.03 2.78
N ILE A 644 -2.97 34.22 2.52
CA ILE A 644 -1.80 34.63 1.71
C ILE A 644 -2.25 35.09 0.30
N VAL A 645 -3.28 34.46 -0.28
CA VAL A 645 -3.80 34.84 -1.60
C VAL A 645 -4.72 36.06 -1.58
N LYS A 646 -5.53 36.25 -0.52
CA LYS A 646 -6.53 37.33 -0.46
C LYS A 646 -6.05 38.62 0.21
N ARG A 647 -4.90 38.60 0.90
CA ARG A 647 -4.39 39.75 1.68
C ARG A 647 -2.92 40.05 1.35
N PRO A 648 -2.62 40.58 0.14
CA PRO A 648 -1.26 40.82 -0.33
C PRO A 648 -0.43 41.72 0.62
N SER A 649 -1.06 42.69 1.28
CA SER A 649 -0.39 43.66 2.17
C SER A 649 0.33 43.04 3.39
N ARG A 650 0.03 41.79 3.75
CA ARG A 650 0.72 41.02 4.82
C ARG A 650 1.13 39.61 4.35
N GLN A 651 1.22 39.40 3.04
CA GLN A 651 1.44 38.11 2.38
C GLN A 651 2.64 37.33 2.94
N PHE A 652 3.77 38.00 3.16
CA PHE A 652 4.99 37.39 3.68
C PHE A 652 4.90 36.97 5.16
N GLN A 653 4.12 37.67 5.99
CA GLN A 653 3.89 37.27 7.39
C GLN A 653 3.10 35.96 7.46
N TYR A 654 2.02 35.86 6.69
CA TYR A 654 1.21 34.64 6.60
C TYR A 654 1.97 33.48 5.94
N LEU A 655 2.85 33.76 4.97
CA LEU A 655 3.72 32.77 4.35
C LEU A 655 4.82 32.28 5.30
N HIS A 656 5.37 33.14 6.17
CA HIS A 656 6.34 32.74 7.19
C HIS A 656 5.75 31.68 8.13
N VAL A 657 4.51 31.87 8.60
CA VAL A 657 3.82 30.87 9.44
C VAL A 657 3.69 29.53 8.70
N LEU A 658 3.40 29.54 7.39
CA LEU A 658 3.31 28.31 6.59
C LEU A 658 4.69 27.65 6.37
N LEU A 659 5.76 28.44 6.27
CA LEU A 659 7.15 27.98 6.16
C LEU A 659 7.62 27.32 7.46
N ASP A 660 7.37 27.93 8.62
CA ASP A 660 7.70 27.33 9.94
C ASP A 660 7.04 25.95 10.11
N LEU A 661 5.76 25.86 9.71
CA LEU A 661 4.98 24.63 9.79
C LEU A 661 5.52 23.49 8.89
N SER A 662 6.41 23.79 7.95
CA SER A 662 7.11 22.78 7.13
C SER A 662 8.23 22.05 7.87
N SER A 663 8.73 22.61 8.98
CA SER A 663 9.75 22.00 9.86
C SER A 663 9.17 21.47 11.17
N ASN A 664 7.83 21.48 11.32
CA ASN A 664 7.14 21.04 12.54
C ASN A 664 7.41 19.55 12.88
N GLU A 665 7.45 19.22 14.18
CA GLU A 665 7.65 17.84 14.68
C GLU A 665 6.55 16.87 14.21
N LYS A 666 5.30 17.33 14.03
CA LYS A 666 4.16 16.48 13.65
C LYS A 666 4.15 16.21 12.14
N GLU A 667 4.34 14.94 11.75
CA GLU A 667 4.46 14.53 10.34
C GLU A 667 3.26 14.95 9.48
N LYS A 668 2.01 14.88 9.99
CA LYS A 668 0.81 15.28 9.24
C LYS A 668 0.77 16.78 8.97
N VAL A 669 1.21 17.59 9.93
CA VAL A 669 1.31 19.06 9.82
C VAL A 669 2.35 19.42 8.76
N ARG A 670 3.57 18.92 8.96
CA ARG A 670 4.71 19.03 8.05
C ARG A 670 4.37 18.63 6.61
N THR A 671 3.87 17.42 6.40
CA THR A 671 3.55 16.89 5.06
C THR A 671 2.47 17.71 4.35
N THR A 672 1.49 18.23 5.11
CA THR A 672 0.46 19.12 4.55
C THR A 672 1.05 20.48 4.21
N ALA A 673 1.81 21.11 5.11
CA ALA A 673 2.48 22.40 4.85
C ALA A 673 3.35 22.36 3.59
N LEU A 674 4.20 21.33 3.45
CA LEU A 674 5.02 21.08 2.26
C LEU A 674 4.17 20.96 0.97
N ALA A 675 3.04 20.25 1.03
CA ALA A 675 2.15 20.10 -0.12
C ALA A 675 1.42 21.41 -0.52
N PHE A 676 1.20 22.34 0.42
CA PHE A 676 0.73 23.68 0.11
C PHE A 676 1.86 24.58 -0.42
N LEU A 677 3.05 24.56 0.19
CA LEU A 677 4.21 25.36 -0.23
C LEU A 677 4.63 25.06 -1.68
N LYS A 678 4.65 23.78 -2.11
CA LYS A 678 4.90 23.41 -3.51
C LYS A 678 3.95 24.10 -4.50
N ARG A 679 2.65 24.19 -4.17
CA ARG A 679 1.62 24.86 -4.98
C ARG A 679 1.72 26.39 -4.94
N MET A 680 2.49 26.95 -4.00
CA MET A 680 2.69 28.39 -3.86
C MET A 680 4.00 28.83 -4.50
N TYR A 681 4.98 27.94 -4.55
CA TYR A 681 6.23 28.03 -5.31
C TYR A 681 6.02 28.09 -6.84
N GLU A 682 4.89 27.56 -7.32
CA GLU A 682 4.40 27.77 -8.70
C GLU A 682 4.21 29.26 -9.04
N LYS A 683 4.00 30.15 -8.04
CA LYS A 683 3.88 31.60 -8.25
C LYS A 683 5.23 32.28 -8.10
N ASP A 684 5.71 32.93 -9.17
CA ASP A 684 7.05 33.53 -9.22
C ASP A 684 7.28 34.57 -8.11
N GLN A 685 6.27 35.40 -7.81
CA GLN A 685 6.28 36.38 -6.71
C GLN A 685 6.56 35.80 -5.31
N LEU A 686 6.39 34.50 -5.10
CA LEU A 686 6.66 33.81 -3.84
C LEU A 686 7.91 32.91 -3.90
N ARG A 687 8.42 32.60 -5.10
CA ARG A 687 9.49 31.62 -5.31
C ARG A 687 10.75 32.00 -4.56
N ASP A 688 11.27 33.21 -4.80
CA ASP A 688 12.49 33.72 -4.17
C ASP A 688 12.44 33.70 -2.64
N TYR A 689 11.28 33.97 -2.04
CA TYR A 689 11.12 33.99 -0.58
C TYR A 689 11.12 32.57 0.00
N ILE A 690 10.45 31.64 -0.68
CA ILE A 690 10.43 30.21 -0.31
C ILE A 690 11.82 29.58 -0.51
N GLU A 691 12.55 29.93 -1.58
CA GLU A 691 13.93 29.47 -1.80
C GLU A 691 14.90 30.04 -0.77
N LYS A 692 14.84 31.34 -0.45
CA LYS A 692 15.69 31.95 0.59
C LYS A 692 15.47 31.29 1.95
N PHE A 693 14.23 31.01 2.34
CA PHE A 693 13.95 30.27 3.58
C PHE A 693 14.56 28.85 3.54
N ALA A 694 14.37 28.11 2.44
CA ALA A 694 14.90 26.75 2.29
C ALA A 694 16.45 26.70 2.26
N LEU A 695 17.10 27.68 1.62
CA LEU A 695 18.56 27.81 1.57
C LEU A 695 19.13 28.22 2.92
N ASN A 696 18.50 29.16 3.64
CA ASN A 696 18.91 29.54 4.99
C ASN A 696 18.88 28.31 5.94
N TYR A 697 17.81 27.50 5.90
CA TYR A 697 17.73 26.27 6.69
C TYR A 697 18.77 25.22 6.25
N LEU A 698 19.07 25.09 4.96
CA LEU A 698 20.14 24.23 4.47
C LEU A 698 21.52 24.66 5.02
N GLN A 699 21.82 25.96 5.00
CA GLN A 699 23.11 26.51 5.44
C GLN A 699 23.37 26.27 6.94
N LEU A 700 22.33 26.09 7.77
CA LEU A 700 22.51 25.73 9.19
C LEU A 700 23.31 24.43 9.35
N LEU A 701 23.24 23.50 8.39
CA LEU A 701 23.96 22.22 8.38
C LEU A 701 25.49 22.34 8.19
N VAL A 702 26.01 23.54 7.93
CA VAL A 702 27.46 23.81 7.95
C VAL A 702 27.98 23.99 9.38
N HIS A 703 27.12 24.37 10.34
CA HIS A 703 27.52 24.54 11.73
C HIS A 703 27.79 23.18 12.42
N PRO A 704 28.78 23.10 13.34
CA PRO A 704 29.14 21.85 14.00
C PRO A 704 28.02 21.31 14.91
N ASN A 705 27.18 22.20 15.46
CA ASN A 705 26.02 21.88 16.31
C ASN A 705 24.75 22.56 15.76
N PRO A 706 23.55 22.00 16.00
CA PRO A 706 22.27 22.62 15.68
C PRO A 706 22.06 23.98 16.38
N PRO A 707 21.68 25.05 15.67
CA PRO A 707 21.31 26.32 16.28
C PRO A 707 20.08 26.23 17.18
N SER A 708 20.00 27.10 18.19
CA SER A 708 18.88 27.17 19.15
C SER A 708 17.49 27.34 18.48
N LEU A 709 17.44 27.94 17.29
CA LEU A 709 16.22 28.08 16.47
C LEU A 709 15.54 26.74 16.11
N LEU A 710 16.25 25.61 16.16
CA LEU A 710 15.71 24.28 15.90
C LEU A 710 15.03 23.64 17.12
N PHE A 711 15.05 24.32 18.27
CA PHE A 711 14.45 23.84 19.52
C PHE A 711 13.32 24.76 19.96
N GLY A 712 12.23 24.17 20.48
CA GLY A 712 11.07 24.93 20.97
C GLY A 712 11.39 25.71 22.24
N ALA A 713 10.75 26.86 22.43
CA ALA A 713 11.05 27.80 23.53
C ALA A 713 10.90 27.21 24.95
N ASP A 714 10.11 26.14 25.11
CA ASP A 714 9.93 25.43 26.40
C ASP A 714 11.02 24.39 26.70
N LYS A 715 12.02 24.22 25.81
CA LYS A 715 13.14 23.28 25.97
C LYS A 715 14.41 24.06 26.33
N ASP A 716 14.68 24.24 27.62
CA ASP A 716 15.97 24.74 28.15
C ASP A 716 17.12 23.91 27.54
N THR A 717 17.74 24.44 26.50
CA THR A 717 18.66 23.67 25.66
C THR A 717 20.10 23.95 26.04
N GLU A 718 20.74 22.97 26.67
CA GLU A 718 22.18 23.02 26.95
C GLU A 718 22.96 23.28 25.66
N VAL A 719 23.91 24.22 25.73
CA VAL A 719 24.48 24.97 24.59
C VAL A 719 25.39 24.12 23.67
N ALA A 720 25.37 22.80 23.80
CA ALA A 720 26.26 21.87 23.11
C ALA A 720 25.60 20.54 22.67
N ALA A 721 24.28 20.48 22.52
CA ALA A 721 23.61 19.30 21.97
C ALA A 721 24.11 18.99 20.53
N PRO A 722 24.51 17.74 20.20
CA PRO A 722 24.99 17.37 18.87
C PRO A 722 23.83 17.23 17.86
N TRP A 723 24.16 17.22 16.56
CA TRP A 723 23.18 16.97 15.50
C TRP A 723 22.50 15.60 15.63
N THR A 724 21.17 15.58 15.54
CA THR A 724 20.36 14.35 15.51
C THR A 724 19.79 14.12 14.11
N GLU A 725 19.37 12.89 13.80
CA GLU A 725 18.80 12.61 12.47
C GLU A 725 17.51 13.42 12.21
N GLU A 726 16.67 13.71 13.22
CA GLU A 726 15.48 14.54 13.02
C GLU A 726 15.83 16.03 12.90
N THR A 727 16.76 16.60 13.68
CA THR A 727 17.14 18.02 13.51
C THR A 727 17.83 18.29 12.16
N VAL A 728 18.58 17.32 11.63
CA VAL A 728 19.09 17.38 10.25
C VAL A 728 17.95 17.28 9.23
N ARG A 729 16.97 16.39 9.44
CA ARG A 729 15.81 16.28 8.53
C ARG A 729 14.92 17.53 8.56
N GLN A 730 14.77 18.19 9.70
CA GLN A 730 14.05 19.46 9.85
C GLN A 730 14.60 20.54 8.89
N CYS A 731 15.92 20.66 8.80
CA CYS A 731 16.57 21.58 7.85
C CYS A 731 16.36 21.17 6.38
N LEU A 732 16.24 19.87 6.10
CA LEU A 732 16.14 19.32 4.75
C LEU A 732 14.70 19.23 4.20
N PHE A 733 13.65 19.22 5.03
CA PHE A 733 12.29 18.89 4.59
C PHE A 733 11.77 19.78 3.47
N LEU A 734 11.75 21.10 3.67
CA LEU A 734 11.29 22.04 2.64
C LEU A 734 12.16 21.95 1.39
N TYR A 735 13.48 22.06 1.59
CA TYR A 735 14.48 22.10 0.54
C TYR A 735 14.42 20.88 -0.40
N LEU A 736 14.44 19.66 0.16
CA LEU A 736 14.31 18.41 -0.60
C LEU A 736 12.92 18.27 -1.26
N SER A 737 11.90 18.96 -0.76
CA SER A 737 10.59 18.99 -1.40
C SER A 737 10.56 19.91 -2.63
N LEU A 738 11.41 20.93 -2.71
CA LEU A 738 11.51 21.87 -3.84
C LEU A 738 12.50 21.39 -4.92
N LEU A 739 13.47 20.54 -4.56
CA LEU A 739 14.49 20.01 -5.46
C LEU A 739 13.96 19.36 -6.77
N PRO A 740 12.79 18.67 -6.79
CA PRO A 740 12.16 18.18 -8.03
C PRO A 740 11.36 19.22 -8.82
N LEU A 741 11.29 20.47 -8.36
CA LEU A 741 10.63 21.59 -9.05
C LEU A 741 11.66 22.57 -9.64
N ASN A 742 12.78 22.78 -8.95
CA ASN A 742 13.94 23.51 -9.46
C ASN A 742 15.22 22.71 -9.24
N HIS A 743 15.71 22.14 -10.34
CA HIS A 743 16.85 21.22 -10.30
C HIS A 743 18.18 21.91 -10.00
N ARG A 744 18.29 23.24 -10.18
CA ARG A 744 19.53 24.02 -9.93
C ARG A 744 19.96 23.98 -8.48
N LEU A 745 19.00 23.83 -7.57
CA LEU A 745 19.27 23.72 -6.13
C LEU A 745 20.29 22.61 -5.84
N VAL A 746 20.36 21.54 -6.65
CA VAL A 746 21.27 20.41 -6.41
C VAL A 746 22.75 20.79 -6.27
N HIS A 747 23.18 21.91 -6.87
CA HIS A 747 24.55 22.41 -6.75
C HIS A 747 24.81 23.01 -5.36
N GLU A 748 23.84 23.74 -4.79
CA GLU A 748 23.89 24.24 -3.40
C GLU A 748 23.90 23.08 -2.40
N LEU A 749 23.10 22.03 -2.65
CA LEU A 749 23.13 20.80 -1.85
C LEU A 749 24.51 20.14 -1.91
N ALA A 750 25.13 20.10 -3.08
CA ALA A 750 26.47 19.53 -3.24
C ALA A 750 27.53 20.39 -2.52
N SER A 751 27.41 21.72 -2.54
CA SER A 751 28.33 22.63 -1.82
C SER A 751 28.23 22.43 -0.31
N VAL A 752 27.04 22.55 0.28
CA VAL A 752 26.82 22.29 1.72
C VAL A 752 27.19 20.85 2.09
N TYR A 753 26.96 19.88 1.20
CA TYR A 753 27.39 18.51 1.42
C TYR A 753 28.92 18.35 1.47
N THR A 754 29.74 19.17 0.81
CA THR A 754 31.21 19.05 0.98
C THR A 754 31.66 19.48 2.36
N GLU A 755 31.09 20.56 2.89
CA GLU A 755 31.45 21.18 4.18
C GLU A 755 30.88 20.43 5.39
N ALA A 756 29.69 19.83 5.27
CA ALA A 756 28.98 19.18 6.38
C ALA A 756 29.75 18.03 7.07
N ILE A 757 29.45 17.79 8.35
CA ILE A 757 30.06 16.68 9.12
C ILE A 757 29.54 15.29 8.69
N ALA A 758 30.24 14.22 9.11
CA ALA A 758 30.00 12.85 8.65
C ALA A 758 28.58 12.32 8.95
N ASP A 759 27.98 12.72 10.07
CA ASP A 759 26.63 12.32 10.48
C ASP A 759 25.55 13.01 9.63
N ILE A 760 25.71 14.31 9.38
CA ILE A 760 24.87 15.07 8.43
C ILE A 760 24.98 14.46 7.03
N LYS A 761 26.19 14.17 6.56
CA LYS A 761 26.44 13.48 5.27
C LYS A 761 25.69 12.15 5.19
N ARG A 762 25.67 11.33 6.25
CA ARG A 762 24.89 10.09 6.32
C ARG A 762 23.38 10.33 6.27
N SER A 763 22.87 11.32 6.99
CA SER A 763 21.44 11.70 6.97
C SER A 763 20.97 12.23 5.61
N VAL A 764 21.77 13.05 4.93
CA VAL A 764 21.49 13.54 3.55
C VAL A 764 21.38 12.36 2.58
N LEU A 765 22.34 11.43 2.58
CA LEU A 765 22.34 10.26 1.68
C LEU A 765 21.13 9.31 1.86
N ARG A 766 20.49 9.35 3.04
CA ARG A 766 19.21 8.66 3.31
C ARG A 766 18.01 9.44 2.79
N ALA A 767 18.01 10.77 2.91
CA ALA A 767 16.86 11.63 2.60
C ALA A 767 16.67 11.92 1.10
N ILE A 768 17.75 11.98 0.31
CA ILE A 768 17.72 12.36 -1.13
C ILE A 768 17.04 11.35 -2.08
N GLU A 769 16.68 10.14 -1.62
CA GLU A 769 16.19 9.08 -2.52
C GLU A 769 14.90 9.43 -3.27
N GLN A 770 13.91 10.00 -2.59
CA GLN A 770 12.65 10.41 -3.24
C GLN A 770 12.84 11.67 -4.13
N PRO A 771 13.53 12.74 -3.69
CA PRO A 771 13.82 13.89 -4.55
C PRO A 771 14.53 13.55 -5.86
N ILE A 772 15.62 12.76 -5.83
CA ILE A 772 16.41 12.45 -7.02
C ILE A 772 15.60 11.63 -8.05
N ARG A 773 14.75 10.69 -7.60
CA ARG A 773 13.82 9.99 -8.51
C ARG A 773 12.78 10.94 -9.12
N GLY A 774 12.41 12.02 -8.43
CA GLY A 774 11.50 13.05 -8.94
C GLY A 774 12.11 13.93 -10.05
N MET A 775 13.42 14.18 -10.01
CA MET A 775 14.13 14.98 -11.03
C MET A 775 14.35 14.22 -12.35
N GLY A 776 14.56 12.90 -12.26
CA GLY A 776 14.81 12.03 -13.42
C GLY A 776 16.22 12.14 -14.00
N MET A 777 16.63 11.10 -14.76
CA MET A 777 18.00 10.98 -15.27
C MET A 777 18.37 11.92 -16.43
N ASN A 778 17.37 12.58 -17.03
CA ASN A 778 17.55 13.54 -18.13
C ASN A 778 17.64 15.00 -17.63
N SER A 779 17.81 15.21 -16.31
CA SER A 779 17.96 16.55 -15.75
C SER A 779 19.33 17.14 -16.13
N PRO A 780 19.40 18.28 -16.84
CA PRO A 780 20.67 18.87 -17.26
C PRO A 780 21.53 19.30 -16.05
N GLU A 781 20.90 19.74 -14.97
CA GLU A 781 21.59 20.14 -13.73
C GLU A 781 22.20 18.92 -13.00
N LEU A 782 21.59 17.73 -13.08
CA LEU A 782 22.19 16.50 -12.56
C LEU A 782 23.35 16.02 -13.43
N LEU A 783 23.25 16.12 -14.75
CA LEU A 783 24.35 15.81 -15.67
C LEU A 783 25.53 16.76 -15.45
N LEU A 784 25.26 18.06 -15.25
CA LEU A 784 26.26 19.08 -14.90
C LEU A 784 26.92 18.80 -13.55
N LEU A 785 26.18 18.33 -12.54
CA LEU A 785 26.73 17.92 -11.24
C LEU A 785 27.59 16.64 -11.34
N VAL A 786 27.26 15.70 -12.23
CA VAL A 786 28.11 14.52 -12.48
C VAL A 786 29.43 14.96 -13.14
N GLU A 787 29.36 15.83 -14.15
CA GLU A 787 30.53 16.33 -14.88
C GLU A 787 31.45 17.20 -14.00
N ASN A 788 30.87 18.15 -13.25
CA ASN A 788 31.58 19.12 -12.42
C ASN A 788 31.49 18.82 -10.92
N CYS A 789 31.37 17.54 -10.54
CA CYS A 789 31.27 17.05 -9.16
C CYS A 789 32.21 17.80 -8.19
N PRO A 790 31.75 18.43 -7.09
CA PRO A 790 32.64 19.04 -6.09
C PRO A 790 33.56 18.02 -5.40
N LYS A 791 34.75 18.45 -4.95
CA LYS A 791 35.66 17.58 -4.17
C LYS A 791 35.03 17.30 -2.80
N GLY A 792 34.81 16.03 -2.46
CA GLY A 792 34.05 15.61 -1.27
C GLY A 792 32.59 15.26 -1.55
N ALA A 793 32.07 15.51 -2.75
CA ALA A 793 30.71 15.14 -3.17
C ALA A 793 30.64 13.78 -3.90
N GLU A 794 31.75 13.05 -4.01
CA GLU A 794 31.85 11.78 -4.73
C GLU A 794 30.83 10.73 -4.23
N THR A 795 30.59 10.68 -2.93
CA THR A 795 29.58 9.80 -2.30
C THR A 795 28.14 10.22 -2.57
N LEU A 796 27.88 11.54 -2.66
CA LEU A 796 26.58 12.09 -3.04
C LEU A 796 26.25 11.75 -4.50
N VAL A 797 27.18 11.99 -5.42
CA VAL A 797 27.02 11.65 -6.85
C VAL A 797 26.85 10.15 -7.03
N THR A 798 27.68 9.31 -6.37
CA THR A 798 27.53 7.84 -6.42
C THR A 798 26.14 7.38 -5.97
N ARG A 799 25.61 7.95 -4.88
CA ARG A 799 24.25 7.62 -4.39
C ARG A 799 23.18 8.09 -5.38
N CYS A 800 23.30 9.28 -5.97
CA CYS A 800 22.38 9.78 -7.00
C CYS A 800 22.36 8.86 -8.23
N LEU A 801 23.52 8.43 -8.73
CA LEU A 801 23.64 7.49 -9.85
C LEU A 801 22.94 6.15 -9.55
N HIS A 802 23.15 5.58 -8.36
CA HIS A 802 22.44 4.37 -7.93
C HIS A 802 20.92 4.57 -7.87
N ILE A 803 20.43 5.72 -7.40
CA ILE A 803 18.99 6.03 -7.30
C ILE A 803 18.35 6.14 -8.70
N LEU A 804 19.05 6.75 -9.66
CA LEU A 804 18.56 6.97 -11.03
C LEU A 804 18.54 5.67 -11.87
N THR A 805 19.49 4.77 -11.65
CA THR A 805 19.68 3.51 -12.41
C THR A 805 19.19 2.26 -11.66
N ASP A 806 18.40 2.46 -10.61
CA ASP A 806 17.85 1.40 -9.73
C ASP A 806 16.84 0.49 -10.44
N LYS A 807 16.02 1.07 -11.33
CA LYS A 807 14.87 0.42 -11.97
C LYS A 807 14.69 0.75 -13.46
N VAL A 808 15.64 1.49 -14.03
CA VAL A 808 15.58 2.05 -15.39
C VAL A 808 17.00 1.98 -15.96
N PRO A 809 17.21 1.52 -17.20
CA PRO A 809 18.54 1.53 -17.82
C PRO A 809 19.10 2.96 -17.93
N PRO A 810 20.43 3.16 -17.78
CA PRO A 810 21.05 4.49 -17.84
C PRO A 810 20.90 5.11 -19.24
N SER A 811 20.68 6.43 -19.30
CA SER A 811 20.70 7.19 -20.55
C SER A 811 22.13 7.32 -21.09
N PRO A 812 22.34 7.39 -22.42
CA PRO A 812 23.69 7.43 -23.01
C PRO A 812 24.49 8.68 -22.59
N GLU A 813 23.82 9.82 -22.43
CA GLU A 813 24.41 11.06 -21.92
C GLU A 813 24.94 10.88 -20.48
N LEU A 814 24.20 10.18 -19.61
CA LEU A 814 24.64 9.88 -18.25
C LEU A 814 25.84 8.93 -18.24
N VAL A 815 25.85 7.91 -19.11
CA VAL A 815 27.00 7.01 -19.28
C VAL A 815 28.24 7.81 -19.71
N GLU A 816 28.09 8.75 -20.65
CA GLU A 816 29.19 9.58 -21.14
C GLU A 816 29.78 10.48 -20.04
N ARG A 817 28.96 11.22 -19.27
CA ARG A 817 29.47 12.07 -18.18
C ARG A 817 30.10 11.27 -17.04
N VAL A 818 29.59 10.08 -16.73
CA VAL A 818 30.20 9.16 -15.74
C VAL A 818 31.52 8.56 -16.26
N ARG A 819 31.59 8.18 -17.54
CA ARG A 819 32.85 7.76 -18.21
C ARG A 819 33.91 8.86 -18.11
N ASP A 820 33.53 10.10 -18.40
CA ASP A 820 34.45 11.23 -18.33
C ASP A 820 34.93 11.52 -16.91
N LEU A 821 34.04 11.52 -15.91
CA LEU A 821 34.42 11.67 -14.49
C LEU A 821 35.39 10.56 -14.04
N TYR A 822 35.15 9.32 -14.46
CA TYR A 822 35.98 8.16 -14.13
C TYR A 822 37.42 8.30 -14.67
N HIS A 823 37.57 8.73 -15.92
CA HIS A 823 38.88 8.86 -16.57
C HIS A 823 39.62 10.15 -16.18
N LYS A 824 38.90 11.28 -16.06
CA LYS A 824 39.51 12.59 -15.78
C LYS A 824 39.88 12.80 -14.31
N ARG A 825 39.19 12.12 -13.37
CA ARG A 825 39.24 12.56 -11.97
C ARG A 825 39.12 11.48 -10.88
N VAL A 826 38.25 10.48 -11.01
CA VAL A 826 37.99 9.51 -9.93
C VAL A 826 38.06 8.05 -10.42
N PRO A 827 39.22 7.38 -10.32
CA PRO A 827 39.41 6.02 -10.85
C PRO A 827 38.80 4.88 -10.01
N ASP A 828 37.94 5.18 -9.02
CA ASP A 828 37.18 4.17 -8.25
C ASP A 828 36.12 3.51 -9.15
N VAL A 829 36.28 2.20 -9.37
CA VAL A 829 35.42 1.41 -10.25
C VAL A 829 33.96 1.36 -9.78
N ARG A 830 33.67 1.72 -8.53
CA ARG A 830 32.29 1.82 -8.00
C ARG A 830 31.42 2.80 -8.77
N PHE A 831 31.98 3.88 -9.32
CA PHE A 831 31.25 4.83 -10.18
C PHE A 831 30.67 4.19 -11.44
N LEU A 832 31.25 3.10 -11.92
CA LEU A 832 30.78 2.39 -13.11
C LEU A 832 29.65 1.40 -12.81
N ILE A 833 29.41 1.02 -11.54
CA ILE A 833 28.41 0.02 -11.16
C ILE A 833 26.96 0.46 -11.49
N PRO A 834 26.53 1.70 -11.20
CA PRO A 834 25.20 2.19 -11.57
C PRO A 834 24.97 2.16 -13.09
N VAL A 835 25.97 2.57 -13.87
CA VAL A 835 25.87 2.74 -15.34
C VAL A 835 26.28 1.49 -16.14
N ILE A 836 26.61 0.38 -15.48
CA ILE A 836 27.34 -0.74 -16.11
C ILE A 836 26.63 -1.38 -17.31
N ASN A 837 25.30 -1.35 -17.33
CA ASN A 837 24.49 -1.89 -18.43
C ASN A 837 24.43 -0.95 -19.66
N GLY A 838 24.97 0.27 -19.59
CA GLY A 838 25.10 1.20 -20.72
C GLY A 838 26.53 1.35 -21.26
N LEU A 839 27.51 0.69 -20.64
CA LEU A 839 28.90 0.67 -21.10
C LEU A 839 29.10 -0.33 -22.24
N GLU A 840 30.11 -0.11 -23.09
CA GLU A 840 30.44 -1.08 -24.13
C GLU A 840 31.03 -2.38 -23.56
N LYS A 841 30.85 -3.49 -24.29
CA LYS A 841 31.43 -4.81 -23.97
C LYS A 841 32.93 -4.74 -23.65
N ASN A 842 33.68 -3.93 -24.39
CA ASN A 842 35.12 -3.73 -24.17
C ASN A 842 35.43 -2.99 -22.87
N GLU A 843 34.65 -1.97 -22.52
CA GLU A 843 34.80 -1.19 -21.28
C GLU A 843 34.51 -2.06 -20.05
N VAL A 844 33.42 -2.84 -20.10
CA VAL A 844 33.05 -3.75 -19.00
C VAL A 844 34.14 -4.81 -18.79
N ILE A 845 34.70 -5.38 -19.86
CA ILE A 845 35.80 -6.35 -19.78
C ILE A 845 37.08 -5.71 -19.19
N GLN A 846 37.37 -4.44 -19.47
CA GLN A 846 38.50 -3.72 -18.86
C GLN A 846 38.26 -3.38 -17.38
N ALA A 847 37.01 -3.09 -16.99
CA ALA A 847 36.63 -2.84 -15.60
C ALA A 847 36.56 -4.12 -14.74
N LEU A 848 36.24 -5.27 -15.34
CA LEU A 848 35.98 -6.55 -14.65
C LEU A 848 37.08 -6.97 -13.64
N PRO A 849 38.40 -6.87 -13.94
CA PRO A 849 39.47 -7.21 -12.99
C PRO A 849 39.57 -6.28 -11.77
N LYS A 850 38.98 -5.07 -11.83
CA LYS A 850 38.82 -4.18 -10.68
C LYS A 850 37.53 -4.52 -9.92
N LEU A 851 36.42 -4.75 -10.64
CA LEU A 851 35.12 -5.09 -10.06
C LEU A 851 35.16 -6.35 -9.18
N ILE A 852 35.80 -7.44 -9.65
CA ILE A 852 35.85 -8.72 -8.90
C ILE A 852 36.74 -8.69 -7.63
N LYS A 853 37.47 -7.58 -7.39
CA LYS A 853 38.24 -7.36 -6.15
C LYS A 853 37.43 -6.63 -5.06
N LEU A 854 36.19 -6.23 -5.35
CA LEU A 854 35.28 -5.63 -4.38
C LEU A 854 34.73 -6.69 -3.39
N ASN A 855 33.98 -6.24 -2.38
CA ASN A 855 33.27 -7.12 -1.46
C ASN A 855 32.36 -8.11 -2.24
N PRO A 856 32.36 -9.43 -1.93
CA PRO A 856 31.55 -10.42 -2.63
C PRO A 856 30.06 -10.09 -2.79
N ILE A 857 29.47 -9.33 -1.85
CA ILE A 857 28.07 -8.85 -1.95
C ILE A 857 27.93 -7.89 -3.13
N VAL A 858 28.86 -6.93 -3.27
CA VAL A 858 28.91 -5.98 -4.38
C VAL A 858 29.23 -6.68 -5.69
N VAL A 859 30.11 -7.69 -5.69
CA VAL A 859 30.38 -8.52 -6.89
C VAL A 859 29.12 -9.26 -7.34
N LYS A 860 28.31 -9.80 -6.41
CA LYS A 860 27.01 -10.40 -6.75
C LYS A 860 26.01 -9.36 -7.26
N GLU A 861 25.95 -8.15 -6.71
CA GLU A 861 25.08 -7.09 -7.24
C GLU A 861 25.49 -6.71 -8.68
N VAL A 862 26.79 -6.53 -8.94
CA VAL A 862 27.35 -6.24 -10.26
C VAL A 862 26.99 -7.35 -11.26
N PHE A 863 27.10 -8.62 -10.87
CA PHE A 863 26.69 -9.73 -11.72
C PHE A 863 25.18 -9.77 -11.93
N ASN A 864 24.36 -9.48 -10.92
CA ASN A 864 22.91 -9.42 -11.08
C ASN A 864 22.45 -8.25 -11.96
N ARG A 865 23.16 -7.11 -11.96
CA ARG A 865 22.95 -6.02 -12.93
C ARG A 865 23.30 -6.48 -14.35
N LEU A 866 24.50 -7.03 -14.55
CA LEU A 866 24.99 -7.51 -15.86
C LEU A 866 24.20 -8.69 -16.43
N LEU A 867 23.65 -9.57 -15.59
CA LEU A 867 22.84 -10.72 -16.01
C LEU A 867 21.35 -10.39 -16.12
N GLY A 868 20.95 -9.14 -15.86
CA GLY A 868 19.56 -8.66 -15.92
C GLY A 868 18.65 -9.15 -14.80
N THR A 869 19.13 -9.97 -13.86
CA THR A 869 18.31 -10.69 -12.87
C THR A 869 17.66 -9.78 -11.80
N GLN A 870 18.06 -8.52 -11.70
CA GLN A 870 17.38 -7.52 -10.86
C GLN A 870 16.00 -7.10 -11.43
N HIS A 871 15.84 -7.09 -12.76
CA HIS A 871 14.67 -6.50 -13.43
C HIS A 871 13.56 -7.53 -13.63
N SER A 872 12.90 -7.91 -12.54
CA SER A 872 11.59 -8.55 -12.63
C SER A 872 10.61 -7.59 -13.32
N GLU A 873 9.87 -8.10 -14.31
CA GLU A 873 8.82 -7.43 -15.10
C GLU A 873 9.29 -6.43 -16.18
N GLY A 874 9.08 -6.84 -17.44
CA GLY A 874 8.63 -5.94 -18.52
C GLY A 874 9.68 -5.19 -19.35
N SER A 875 10.89 -4.94 -18.86
CA SER A 875 11.90 -4.16 -19.62
C SER A 875 13.07 -5.01 -20.13
N SER A 876 13.15 -5.18 -21.45
CA SER A 876 14.26 -5.86 -22.14
C SER A 876 15.49 -4.95 -22.26
N SER A 877 16.08 -4.57 -21.13
CA SER A 877 17.38 -3.87 -21.12
C SER A 877 18.46 -4.77 -21.71
N VAL A 878 19.03 -4.38 -22.86
CA VAL A 878 20.07 -5.16 -23.54
C VAL A 878 21.37 -5.05 -22.75
N SER A 879 21.74 -6.11 -22.04
CA SER A 879 23.03 -6.17 -21.35
C SER A 879 24.20 -6.20 -22.35
N PRO A 880 25.32 -5.49 -22.10
CA PRO A 880 26.51 -5.53 -22.95
C PRO A 880 27.27 -6.87 -22.89
N LEU A 881 26.91 -7.78 -21.98
CA LEU A 881 27.46 -9.13 -21.88
C LEU A 881 26.36 -10.18 -21.78
N THR A 882 26.43 -11.21 -22.62
CA THR A 882 25.66 -12.44 -22.37
C THR A 882 26.23 -13.18 -21.14
N PRO A 883 25.46 -14.08 -20.48
CA PRO A 883 26.01 -14.91 -19.40
C PRO A 883 27.23 -15.74 -19.86
N GLY A 884 27.20 -16.22 -21.10
CA GLY A 884 28.35 -16.91 -21.70
C GLY A 884 29.57 -16.01 -21.84
N ASP A 885 29.39 -14.80 -22.37
CA ASP A 885 30.47 -13.81 -22.49
C ASP A 885 31.08 -13.44 -21.13
N LEU A 886 30.27 -13.26 -20.10
CA LEU A 886 30.77 -12.93 -18.76
C LEU A 886 31.65 -14.05 -18.20
N LEU A 887 31.20 -15.31 -18.30
CA LEU A 887 31.97 -16.44 -17.80
C LEU A 887 33.26 -16.66 -18.63
N ILE A 888 33.23 -16.40 -19.94
CA ILE A 888 34.43 -16.44 -20.81
C ILE A 888 35.37 -15.28 -20.46
N ALA A 889 34.86 -14.07 -20.26
CA ALA A 889 35.66 -12.91 -19.87
C ALA A 889 36.41 -13.17 -18.57
N LEU A 890 35.76 -13.78 -17.56
CA LEU A 890 36.41 -14.20 -16.31
C LEU A 890 37.55 -15.21 -16.52
N HIS A 891 37.44 -16.13 -17.49
CA HIS A 891 38.51 -17.08 -17.83
C HIS A 891 39.69 -16.42 -18.57
N ASN A 892 39.43 -15.33 -19.28
CA ASN A 892 40.39 -14.58 -20.06
C ASN A 892 41.08 -13.46 -19.24
N ILE A 893 40.77 -13.30 -17.95
CA ILE A 893 41.47 -12.36 -17.06
C ILE A 893 42.91 -12.83 -16.84
N ASP A 894 43.86 -11.99 -17.24
CA ASP A 894 45.28 -12.15 -16.97
C ASP A 894 45.56 -12.22 -15.45
N SER A 895 46.25 -13.29 -15.05
CA SER A 895 46.71 -13.56 -13.69
C SER A 895 47.66 -12.50 -13.10
N VAL A 896 48.27 -11.65 -13.92
CA VAL A 896 49.04 -10.48 -13.46
C VAL A 896 48.10 -9.35 -12.98
N LYS A 897 46.90 -9.24 -13.59
CA LYS A 897 45.94 -8.16 -13.30
C LYS A 897 45.01 -8.48 -12.14
N CYS A 898 44.64 -9.74 -11.96
CA CYS A 898 43.84 -10.19 -10.81
C CYS A 898 44.32 -11.55 -10.27
N ASP A 899 44.24 -11.72 -8.95
CA ASP A 899 44.62 -12.96 -8.31
C ASP A 899 43.64 -14.10 -8.64
N MET A 900 44.17 -15.32 -8.69
CA MET A 900 43.40 -16.50 -9.06
C MET A 900 42.30 -16.87 -8.05
N LYS A 901 42.40 -16.44 -6.78
CA LYS A 901 41.35 -16.72 -5.77
C LYS A 901 40.12 -15.86 -6.02
N SER A 902 40.29 -14.59 -6.38
CA SER A 902 39.20 -13.68 -6.76
C SER A 902 38.50 -14.13 -8.04
N ILE A 903 39.26 -14.55 -9.07
CA ILE A 903 38.68 -15.12 -10.31
C ILE A 903 37.89 -16.40 -9.99
N ILE A 904 38.43 -17.31 -9.18
CA ILE A 904 37.70 -18.53 -8.76
C ILE A 904 36.43 -18.19 -7.98
N LYS A 905 36.45 -17.22 -7.05
CA LYS A 905 35.24 -16.73 -6.35
C LYS A 905 34.19 -16.20 -7.34
N ALA A 906 34.61 -15.38 -8.31
CA ALA A 906 33.72 -14.85 -9.35
C ALA A 906 33.08 -15.97 -10.20
N THR A 907 33.86 -16.96 -10.67
CA THR A 907 33.30 -18.10 -11.41
C THR A 907 32.34 -18.93 -10.56
N ASN A 908 32.61 -19.12 -9.27
CA ASN A 908 31.69 -19.81 -8.35
C ASN A 908 30.36 -19.03 -8.15
N LEU A 909 30.39 -17.69 -8.11
CA LEU A 909 29.17 -16.87 -8.06
C LEU A 909 28.31 -17.04 -9.32
N CYS A 910 28.93 -17.15 -10.49
CA CYS A 910 28.22 -17.47 -11.74
C CYS A 910 27.51 -18.83 -11.63
N PHE A 911 28.23 -19.88 -11.22
CA PHE A 911 27.67 -21.23 -11.03
C PHE A 911 26.61 -21.34 -9.91
N ALA A 912 26.45 -20.34 -9.04
CA ALA A 912 25.37 -20.31 -8.06
C ALA A 912 24.00 -19.99 -8.69
N GLU A 913 23.98 -19.14 -9.73
CA GLU A 913 22.76 -18.68 -10.39
C GLU A 913 22.26 -19.69 -11.44
N ARG A 914 21.77 -20.84 -10.95
CA ARG A 914 21.36 -22.01 -11.76
C ARG A 914 20.32 -21.71 -12.84
N ASN A 915 19.52 -20.66 -12.66
CA ASN A 915 18.47 -20.26 -13.60
C ASN A 915 19.04 -19.52 -14.83
N VAL A 916 20.28 -19.00 -14.73
CA VAL A 916 20.96 -18.26 -15.80
C VAL A 916 21.98 -19.13 -16.51
N TYR A 917 22.78 -19.90 -15.75
CA TYR A 917 23.82 -20.77 -16.29
C TYR A 917 23.32 -22.18 -16.56
N THR A 918 22.40 -22.31 -17.53
CA THR A 918 21.83 -23.59 -17.96
C THR A 918 22.86 -24.50 -18.64
N SER A 919 22.50 -25.77 -18.82
CA SER A 919 23.34 -26.75 -19.53
C SER A 919 23.70 -26.32 -20.97
N GLU A 920 22.84 -25.55 -21.63
CA GLU A 920 23.08 -25.04 -22.99
C GLU A 920 24.10 -23.89 -23.00
N VAL A 921 23.93 -22.91 -22.10
CA VAL A 921 24.87 -21.79 -21.92
C VAL A 921 26.26 -22.32 -21.55
N LEU A 922 26.33 -23.27 -20.63
CA LEU A 922 27.59 -23.89 -20.22
C LEU A 922 28.21 -24.75 -21.34
N ALA A 923 27.42 -25.40 -22.19
CA ALA A 923 27.95 -26.12 -23.36
C ALA A 923 28.63 -25.17 -24.35
N VAL A 924 28.00 -24.04 -24.69
CA VAL A 924 28.58 -23.01 -25.56
C VAL A 924 29.86 -22.43 -24.96
N VAL A 925 29.86 -22.11 -23.66
CA VAL A 925 31.06 -21.61 -22.96
C VAL A 925 32.20 -22.63 -23.00
N MET A 926 31.93 -23.90 -22.68
CA MET A 926 32.96 -24.94 -22.69
C MET A 926 33.52 -25.19 -24.09
N GLN A 927 32.69 -25.11 -25.15
CA GLN A 927 33.16 -25.20 -26.53
C GLN A 927 34.08 -24.02 -26.88
N GLN A 928 33.66 -22.78 -26.63
CA GLN A 928 34.45 -21.59 -26.98
C GLN A 928 35.78 -21.54 -26.19
N LEU A 929 35.77 -21.89 -24.90
CA LEU A 929 37.00 -21.99 -24.09
C LEU A 929 37.94 -23.13 -24.55
N MET A 930 37.40 -24.25 -25.06
CA MET A 930 38.19 -25.31 -25.69
C MET A 930 38.80 -24.85 -27.02
N GLU A 931 38.12 -23.99 -27.78
CA GLU A 931 38.55 -23.53 -29.10
C GLU A 931 39.69 -22.49 -29.05
N GLN A 932 39.89 -21.81 -27.92
CA GLN A 932 41.02 -20.89 -27.68
C GLN A 932 42.41 -21.54 -27.75
N ASN A 933 43.44 -20.70 -27.96
CA ASN A 933 44.86 -21.07 -27.92
C ASN A 933 45.70 -19.85 -27.46
N PRO A 934 46.45 -19.90 -26.35
CA PRO A 934 46.60 -21.01 -25.41
C PRO A 934 45.29 -21.39 -24.69
N LEU A 935 45.25 -22.59 -24.08
CA LEU A 935 44.09 -23.06 -23.33
C LEU A 935 43.96 -22.34 -21.96
N PRO A 936 42.79 -21.82 -21.58
CA PRO A 936 42.58 -21.16 -20.29
C PRO A 936 42.84 -22.09 -19.09
N MET A 937 43.59 -21.60 -18.10
CA MET A 937 43.98 -22.39 -16.92
C MET A 937 42.79 -22.94 -16.11
N LEU A 938 41.66 -22.23 -16.12
CA LEU A 938 40.44 -22.63 -15.40
C LEU A 938 39.48 -23.52 -16.21
N LEU A 939 39.73 -23.77 -17.50
CA LEU A 939 38.85 -24.55 -18.40
C LEU A 939 38.39 -25.87 -17.76
N MET A 940 39.32 -26.69 -17.27
CA MET A 940 38.96 -27.99 -16.69
C MET A 940 38.26 -27.90 -15.34
N ARG A 941 38.42 -26.80 -14.57
CA ARG A 941 37.60 -26.56 -13.38
C ARG A 941 36.14 -26.35 -13.80
N THR A 942 35.91 -25.50 -14.79
CA THR A 942 34.59 -25.17 -15.35
C THR A 942 33.94 -26.38 -16.00
N VAL A 943 34.69 -27.24 -16.69
CA VAL A 943 34.19 -28.53 -17.22
C VAL A 943 33.73 -29.45 -16.10
N ILE A 944 34.56 -29.67 -15.07
CA ILE A 944 34.22 -30.56 -13.94
C ILE A 944 33.03 -29.99 -13.14
N GLN A 945 32.97 -28.67 -12.95
CA GLN A 945 31.90 -28.00 -12.20
C GLN A 945 30.57 -28.03 -12.98
N SER A 946 30.59 -27.77 -14.30
CA SER A 946 29.42 -27.89 -15.17
C SER A 946 28.88 -29.33 -15.20
N LEU A 947 29.76 -30.33 -15.24
CA LEU A 947 29.34 -31.73 -15.24
C LEU A 947 28.81 -32.21 -13.87
N THR A 948 29.35 -31.68 -12.78
CA THR A 948 28.84 -31.93 -11.42
C THR A 948 27.45 -31.31 -11.22
N MET A 949 27.18 -30.19 -11.90
CA MET A 949 25.90 -29.48 -11.87
C MET A 949 24.86 -30.05 -12.84
N TYR A 950 25.29 -30.54 -14.01
CA TYR A 950 24.45 -31.12 -15.05
C TYR A 950 25.05 -32.43 -15.60
N PRO A 951 24.84 -33.58 -14.94
CA PRO A 951 25.41 -34.88 -15.37
C PRO A 951 25.06 -35.29 -16.80
N ARG A 952 23.91 -34.82 -17.34
CA ARG A 952 23.48 -35.02 -18.73
C ARG A 952 24.49 -34.49 -19.77
N LEU A 953 25.38 -33.58 -19.40
CA LEU A 953 26.47 -33.09 -20.26
C LEU A 953 27.61 -34.11 -20.48
N GLY A 954 27.59 -35.29 -19.83
CA GLY A 954 28.66 -36.28 -19.89
C GLY A 954 29.14 -36.61 -21.31
N GLY A 955 28.23 -36.97 -22.22
CA GLY A 955 28.58 -37.26 -23.62
C GLY A 955 29.18 -36.07 -24.39
N PHE A 956 28.72 -34.85 -24.09
CA PHE A 956 29.30 -33.62 -24.66
C PHE A 956 30.71 -33.35 -24.10
N VAL A 957 30.91 -33.57 -22.80
CA VAL A 957 32.23 -33.46 -22.15
C VAL A 957 33.20 -34.51 -22.71
N MET A 958 32.78 -35.73 -23.01
CA MET A 958 33.65 -36.73 -23.68
C MET A 958 34.13 -36.26 -25.05
N ASN A 959 33.27 -35.62 -25.84
CA ASN A 959 33.65 -35.02 -27.12
C ASN A 959 34.65 -33.86 -26.96
N ILE A 960 34.52 -33.05 -25.89
CA ILE A 960 35.51 -32.03 -25.53
C ILE A 960 36.84 -32.66 -25.12
N LEU A 961 36.84 -33.68 -24.25
CA LEU A 961 38.05 -34.36 -23.82
C LEU A 961 38.81 -35.00 -25.02
N SER A 962 38.10 -35.65 -25.93
CA SER A 962 38.68 -36.19 -27.19
C SER A 962 39.33 -35.07 -28.03
N ARG A 963 38.66 -33.93 -28.22
CA ARG A 963 39.23 -32.77 -28.95
C ARG A 963 40.43 -32.14 -28.23
N LEU A 964 40.48 -32.17 -26.90
CA LEU A 964 41.63 -31.72 -26.11
C LEU A 964 42.87 -32.61 -26.28
N ILE A 965 42.72 -33.90 -26.60
CA ILE A 965 43.84 -34.78 -26.98
C ILE A 965 44.46 -34.30 -28.29
N VAL A 966 43.65 -33.95 -29.30
CA VAL A 966 44.13 -33.39 -30.58
C VAL A 966 44.90 -32.09 -30.38
N LYS A 967 44.44 -31.24 -29.43
CA LYS A 967 45.14 -30.01 -29.00
C LYS A 967 46.36 -30.24 -28.08
N GLN A 968 46.77 -31.49 -27.82
CA GLN A 968 47.94 -31.83 -27.00
C GLN A 968 47.88 -31.24 -25.58
N VAL A 969 46.74 -31.39 -24.90
CA VAL A 969 46.44 -30.82 -23.56
C VAL A 969 47.52 -31.04 -22.49
N TRP A 970 48.32 -32.10 -22.58
CA TRP A 970 49.47 -32.35 -21.71
C TRP A 970 50.55 -31.25 -21.72
N LYS A 971 50.60 -30.41 -22.76
CA LYS A 971 51.45 -29.20 -22.81
C LYS A 971 51.10 -28.13 -21.77
N TYR A 972 49.93 -28.20 -21.15
CA TYR A 972 49.44 -27.22 -20.17
C TYR A 972 49.25 -27.90 -18.80
N PRO A 973 50.27 -27.91 -17.90
CA PRO A 973 50.30 -28.82 -16.75
C PRO A 973 49.08 -28.78 -15.83
N LYS A 974 48.46 -27.60 -15.64
CA LYS A 974 47.24 -27.42 -14.82
C LYS A 974 45.97 -27.85 -15.53
N VAL A 975 45.88 -27.65 -16.85
CA VAL A 975 44.77 -28.16 -17.67
C VAL A 975 44.86 -29.69 -17.74
N TRP A 976 46.07 -30.26 -17.87
CA TRP A 976 46.33 -31.70 -17.80
C TRP A 976 45.97 -32.32 -16.44
N GLU A 977 46.30 -31.66 -15.33
CA GLU A 977 45.87 -32.07 -13.99
C GLU A 977 44.34 -32.17 -13.88
N GLY A 978 43.62 -31.18 -14.43
CA GLY A 978 42.15 -31.20 -14.50
C GLY A 978 41.59 -32.24 -15.48
N PHE A 979 42.25 -32.48 -16.61
CA PHE A 979 41.86 -33.50 -17.60
C PHE A 979 41.85 -34.89 -16.99
N VAL A 980 42.92 -35.27 -16.27
CA VAL A 980 43.02 -36.56 -15.57
C VAL A 980 41.94 -36.69 -14.49
N LYS A 981 41.74 -35.65 -13.67
CA LYS A 981 40.68 -35.62 -12.63
C LYS A 981 39.27 -35.72 -13.22
N CYS A 982 39.04 -35.15 -14.39
CA CYS A 982 37.77 -35.28 -15.11
C CYS A 982 37.56 -36.72 -15.60
N CYS A 983 38.57 -37.35 -16.20
CA CYS A 983 38.52 -38.76 -16.61
C CYS A 983 38.30 -39.71 -15.41
N GLN A 984 38.93 -39.45 -14.26
CA GLN A 984 38.75 -40.23 -13.03
C GLN A 984 37.31 -40.16 -12.47
N ARG A 985 36.66 -38.99 -12.56
CA ARG A 985 35.27 -38.78 -12.12
C ARG A 985 34.21 -39.31 -13.08
N THR A 986 34.58 -39.73 -14.29
CA THR A 986 33.66 -40.08 -15.38
C THR A 986 33.87 -41.50 -15.91
N LYS A 987 34.43 -42.38 -15.06
CA LYS A 987 34.39 -43.83 -15.27
C LYS A 987 32.92 -44.30 -15.36
N PRO A 988 32.54 -45.25 -16.24
CA PRO A 988 33.37 -45.90 -17.25
C PRO A 988 33.48 -45.12 -18.58
N GLN A 989 32.66 -44.09 -18.79
CA GLN A 989 32.55 -43.37 -20.08
C GLN A 989 33.91 -42.85 -20.59
N SER A 990 34.77 -42.38 -19.68
CA SER A 990 36.11 -41.85 -19.98
C SER A 990 37.09 -42.89 -20.55
N TYR A 991 36.85 -44.18 -20.40
CA TYR A 991 37.73 -45.23 -20.93
C TYR A 991 37.90 -45.13 -22.45
N SER A 992 36.81 -44.79 -23.17
CA SER A 992 36.81 -44.55 -24.61
C SER A 992 37.75 -43.42 -25.06
N VAL A 993 37.93 -42.40 -24.20
CA VAL A 993 38.81 -41.25 -24.45
C VAL A 993 40.25 -41.54 -24.03
N LEU A 994 40.46 -42.28 -22.95
CA LEU A 994 41.80 -42.67 -22.50
C LEU A 994 42.53 -43.56 -23.51
N LEU A 995 41.80 -44.42 -24.23
CA LEU A 995 42.37 -45.24 -25.32
C LEU A 995 42.79 -44.43 -26.55
N GLN A 996 42.45 -43.14 -26.64
CA GLN A 996 42.89 -42.23 -27.71
C GLN A 996 44.21 -41.50 -27.36
N LEU A 997 44.74 -41.66 -26.14
CA LEU A 997 45.99 -41.02 -25.71
C LEU A 997 47.22 -41.70 -26.32
N PRO A 998 48.28 -40.92 -26.68
CA PRO A 998 49.58 -41.48 -27.00
C PRO A 998 50.14 -42.32 -25.82
N PRO A 999 50.88 -43.43 -26.07
CA PRO A 999 51.32 -44.35 -25.01
C PRO A 999 52.04 -43.69 -23.83
N ALA A 1000 52.94 -42.72 -24.10
CA ALA A 1000 53.66 -41.98 -23.05
C ALA A 1000 52.74 -41.09 -22.19
N GLN A 1001 51.63 -40.58 -22.76
CA GLN A 1001 50.66 -39.77 -22.02
C GLN A 1001 49.72 -40.66 -21.21
N LEU A 1002 49.33 -41.83 -21.75
CA LEU A 1002 48.57 -42.84 -21.01
C LEU A 1002 49.37 -43.39 -19.81
N ALA A 1003 50.68 -43.59 -19.96
CA ALA A 1003 51.57 -43.90 -18.83
C ALA A 1003 51.50 -42.81 -17.75
N SER A 1004 51.58 -41.52 -18.11
CA SER A 1004 51.47 -40.41 -17.15
C SER A 1004 50.09 -40.26 -16.50
N VAL A 1005 49.02 -40.77 -17.13
CA VAL A 1005 47.71 -40.93 -16.46
C VAL A 1005 47.80 -41.97 -15.34
N PHE A 1006 48.46 -43.11 -15.58
CA PHE A 1006 48.61 -44.17 -14.57
C PHE A 1006 49.59 -43.79 -13.44
N GLU A 1007 50.65 -43.03 -13.72
CA GLU A 1007 51.52 -42.45 -12.68
C GLU A 1007 50.73 -41.55 -11.71
N ARG A 1008 49.74 -40.81 -12.23
CA ARG A 1008 48.91 -39.87 -11.43
C ARG A 1008 47.69 -40.53 -10.80
N CYS A 1009 47.16 -41.60 -11.39
CA CYS A 1009 45.98 -42.33 -10.93
C CYS A 1009 46.12 -43.85 -11.20
N PRO A 1010 46.92 -44.59 -10.41
CA PRO A 1010 47.17 -46.02 -10.64
C PRO A 1010 45.90 -46.88 -10.70
N GLU A 1011 44.90 -46.53 -9.88
CA GLU A 1011 43.56 -47.14 -9.81
C GLU A 1011 42.78 -47.14 -11.13
N MET A 1012 43.17 -46.36 -12.14
CA MET A 1012 42.53 -46.36 -13.45
C MET A 1012 43.02 -47.49 -14.36
N ARG A 1013 44.16 -48.11 -14.05
CA ARG A 1013 44.81 -49.11 -14.91
C ARG A 1013 44.02 -50.41 -15.00
N ALA A 1014 43.68 -51.02 -13.86
CA ALA A 1014 42.99 -52.31 -13.83
C ALA A 1014 41.55 -52.25 -14.40
N PRO A 1015 40.71 -51.25 -14.07
CA PRO A 1015 39.37 -51.13 -14.66
C PRO A 1015 39.40 -50.87 -16.18
N LEU A 1016 40.39 -50.11 -16.68
CA LEU A 1016 40.54 -49.86 -18.12
C LEU A 1016 41.00 -51.12 -18.87
N LEU A 1017 41.93 -51.89 -18.29
CA LEU A 1017 42.35 -53.19 -18.82
C LEU A 1017 41.19 -54.21 -18.80
N GLN A 1018 40.38 -54.25 -17.74
CA GLN A 1018 39.18 -55.08 -17.67
C GLN A 1018 38.14 -54.70 -18.73
N HIS A 1019 37.96 -53.41 -19.01
CA HIS A 1019 37.08 -52.94 -20.08
C HIS A 1019 37.58 -53.35 -21.48
N VAL A 1020 38.90 -53.24 -21.74
CA VAL A 1020 39.50 -53.73 -22.99
C VAL A 1020 39.33 -55.24 -23.14
N HIS A 1021 39.47 -56.03 -22.07
CA HIS A 1021 39.20 -57.46 -22.11
C HIS A 1021 37.72 -57.81 -22.33
N SER A 1022 36.77 -56.91 -22.04
CA SER A 1022 35.34 -57.10 -22.39
C SER A 1022 34.99 -56.83 -23.86
N PHE A 1023 35.93 -56.31 -24.66
CA PHE A 1023 35.71 -56.09 -26.09
C PHE A 1023 35.76 -57.40 -26.89
N THR A 1024 35.07 -57.42 -28.04
CA THR A 1024 35.17 -58.54 -28.99
C THR A 1024 36.59 -58.66 -29.58
N PRO A 1025 37.02 -59.84 -30.05
CA PRO A 1025 38.36 -60.02 -30.63
C PRO A 1025 38.66 -59.06 -31.80
N HIS A 1026 37.65 -58.70 -32.58
CA HIS A 1026 37.79 -57.75 -33.69
C HIS A 1026 38.04 -56.31 -33.20
N GLN A 1027 37.41 -55.90 -32.10
CA GLN A 1027 37.62 -54.59 -31.47
C GLN A 1027 38.98 -54.52 -30.76
N GLN A 1028 39.42 -55.61 -30.11
CA GLN A 1028 40.76 -55.69 -29.50
C GLN A 1028 41.87 -55.51 -30.55
N ALA A 1029 41.70 -56.08 -31.75
CA ALA A 1029 42.64 -55.92 -32.87
C ALA A 1029 42.77 -54.48 -33.40
N HIS A 1030 41.85 -53.57 -33.06
CA HIS A 1030 41.93 -52.14 -33.41
C HIS A 1030 42.68 -51.29 -32.37
N ILE A 1031 43.07 -51.85 -31.21
CA ILE A 1031 43.87 -51.13 -30.20
C ILE A 1031 45.36 -51.26 -30.56
N PRO A 1032 46.12 -50.16 -30.67
CA PRO A 1032 47.56 -50.22 -30.94
C PRO A 1032 48.31 -51.08 -29.92
N SER A 1033 49.20 -51.96 -30.41
CA SER A 1033 50.01 -52.85 -29.56
C SER A 1033 50.88 -52.10 -28.55
N SER A 1034 51.30 -50.86 -28.86
CA SER A 1034 52.00 -49.97 -27.93
C SER A 1034 51.13 -49.46 -26.77
N ILE A 1035 49.80 -49.39 -26.95
CA ILE A 1035 48.85 -49.05 -25.89
C ILE A 1035 48.58 -50.30 -25.04
N MET A 1036 48.42 -51.47 -25.67
CA MET A 1036 48.33 -52.76 -24.95
C MET A 1036 49.57 -53.01 -24.08
N ALA A 1037 50.78 -52.81 -24.59
CA ALA A 1037 52.00 -52.90 -23.79
C ALA A 1037 51.97 -51.97 -22.57
N VAL A 1038 51.53 -50.71 -22.73
CA VAL A 1038 51.39 -49.75 -21.61
C VAL A 1038 50.30 -50.16 -20.61
N LEU A 1039 49.28 -50.93 -21.00
CA LEU A 1039 48.26 -51.52 -20.11
C LEU A 1039 48.75 -52.80 -19.41
N GLU A 1040 49.48 -53.67 -20.10
CA GLU A 1040 49.85 -55.02 -19.64
C GLU A 1040 51.18 -55.09 -18.87
N ALA A 1041 52.02 -54.05 -18.90
CA ALA A 1041 53.38 -53.98 -18.31
C ALA A 1041 53.53 -54.25 -16.79
N HIS A 1042 52.51 -54.77 -16.09
CA HIS A 1042 52.61 -55.21 -14.71
C HIS A 1042 52.27 -56.69 -14.47
N LYS A 1043 52.04 -57.46 -15.54
CA LYS A 1043 51.77 -58.91 -15.51
C LYS A 1043 53.06 -59.67 -15.16
N LYS A 1044 53.23 -60.07 -13.89
CA LYS A 1044 54.26 -61.04 -13.49
C LYS A 1044 54.00 -62.36 -14.25
N PRO A 1045 55.03 -63.00 -14.84
CA PRO A 1045 54.85 -64.28 -15.53
C PRO A 1045 54.75 -65.44 -14.52
N GLU A 1046 53.84 -66.37 -14.79
CA GLU A 1046 53.83 -67.70 -14.15
C GLU A 1046 54.80 -68.63 -14.90
N PRO A 1047 55.56 -69.50 -14.20
CA PRO A 1047 56.43 -70.48 -14.82
C PRO A 1047 55.68 -71.79 -15.15
N SER A 1048 56.09 -72.46 -16.22
CA SER A 1048 55.61 -73.80 -16.60
C SER A 1048 56.68 -74.52 -17.43
N PRO A 1049 56.63 -75.86 -17.57
CA PRO A 1049 56.53 -76.84 -16.49
C PRO A 1049 57.71 -77.84 -16.55
N VAL A 1050 57.95 -78.61 -15.48
CA VAL A 1050 58.91 -79.74 -15.53
C VAL A 1050 58.33 -80.95 -14.80
N GLU A 1051 58.07 -82.02 -15.54
CA GLU A 1051 57.93 -83.37 -14.98
C GLU A 1051 59.26 -84.12 -15.15
N LYS A 1052 59.79 -84.72 -14.07
CA LYS A 1052 59.94 -86.20 -13.94
C LYS A 1052 60.89 -86.64 -12.81
N GLU A 1053 60.36 -87.57 -12.01
CA GLU A 1053 60.98 -88.83 -11.55
C GLU A 1053 62.14 -88.88 -10.52
N MET A 1054 61.83 -89.63 -9.45
CA MET A 1054 62.67 -90.55 -8.64
C MET A 1054 63.65 -90.01 -7.58
N GLU A 1055 63.20 -90.16 -6.33
CA GLU A 1055 63.90 -90.86 -5.22
C GLU A 1055 65.43 -90.93 -5.20
N HIS A 1056 66.06 -90.22 -4.24
CA HIS A 1056 66.47 -90.90 -2.99
C HIS A 1056 66.81 -89.91 -1.86
N ASN A 1057 66.51 -90.32 -0.62
CA ASN A 1057 67.09 -89.79 0.62
C ASN A 1057 68.40 -90.60 0.92
N PRO A 1058 69.28 -90.29 1.92
CA PRO A 1058 68.97 -89.55 3.15
C PRO A 1058 70.10 -88.65 3.78
N VAL A 1059 69.76 -88.07 4.94
CA VAL A 1059 70.57 -88.04 6.19
C VAL A 1059 71.59 -86.91 6.48
N ILE A 1060 71.49 -86.37 7.72
CA ILE A 1060 72.52 -85.70 8.56
C ILE A 1060 73.03 -84.30 8.11
N GLU A 1061 73.17 -83.27 8.97
CA GLU A 1061 72.96 -83.12 10.43
C GLU A 1061 72.53 -81.68 10.82
N GLU A 1062 72.01 -81.53 12.05
CA GLU A 1062 72.02 -80.37 12.99
C GLU A 1062 72.15 -78.89 12.50
N THR A 1063 71.46 -77.90 13.12
CA THR A 1063 71.15 -77.73 14.55
C THR A 1063 69.74 -77.16 14.82
N ASN A 1064 69.21 -77.43 16.02
CA ASN A 1064 67.91 -76.93 16.49
C ASN A 1064 67.99 -75.51 17.08
N PHE A 1065 66.86 -74.79 17.07
CA PHE A 1065 66.13 -74.48 18.30
C PHE A 1065 64.62 -74.30 18.03
N ALA A 1066 63.79 -74.58 19.04
CA ALA A 1066 62.31 -74.69 18.96
C ALA A 1066 61.60 -73.31 18.76
N VAL A 1067 60.37 -73.15 18.24
CA VAL A 1067 59.10 -73.94 18.36
C VAL A 1067 58.59 -73.85 19.83
N GLU A 1068 57.32 -73.65 20.19
CA GLU A 1068 55.98 -74.01 19.64
C GLU A 1068 55.10 -72.74 19.40
N LYS A 1069 54.05 -72.63 18.57
CA LYS A 1069 52.86 -73.47 18.23
C LYS A 1069 51.90 -73.67 19.42
N GLU A 1070 50.64 -73.25 19.46
CA GLU A 1070 49.51 -73.27 18.48
C GLU A 1070 48.96 -74.68 18.21
N VAL A 1071 47.60 -74.80 18.11
CA VAL A 1071 46.68 -75.99 18.12
C VAL A 1071 45.67 -75.85 19.30
N GLU A 1072 44.34 -76.09 19.18
CA GLU A 1072 43.55 -76.86 18.20
C GLU A 1072 42.21 -76.20 17.78
N LEU A 1073 41.64 -76.63 16.64
CA LEU A 1073 40.30 -76.29 16.11
C LEU A 1073 39.32 -77.47 16.32
N PRO A 1074 38.00 -77.23 16.51
CA PRO A 1074 37.01 -77.64 15.48
C PRO A 1074 35.67 -76.81 15.46
N VAL A 1075 34.71 -76.92 14.51
CA VAL A 1075 34.66 -77.21 13.05
C VAL A 1075 33.25 -76.80 12.51
N GLN A 1076 33.17 -75.87 11.54
CA GLN A 1076 32.08 -75.70 10.51
C GLN A 1076 30.61 -75.48 11.00
N GLN A 1077 29.57 -75.16 10.21
CA GLN A 1077 29.28 -75.02 8.76
C GLN A 1077 28.56 -73.65 8.53
N GLU A 1078 28.82 -72.81 7.51
CA GLU A 1078 28.48 -72.91 6.06
C GLU A 1078 26.97 -72.94 5.71
N PRO A 1079 26.52 -72.43 4.53
CA PRO A 1079 27.01 -71.32 3.69
C PRO A 1079 25.87 -70.43 3.08
N VAL A 1080 26.18 -69.62 2.04
CA VAL A 1080 25.38 -69.31 0.80
C VAL A 1080 25.38 -67.82 0.33
N PHE A 1081 26.09 -67.60 -0.79
CA PHE A 1081 25.88 -66.70 -1.95
C PHE A 1081 25.36 -65.23 -1.92
N ILE A 1082 25.85 -64.50 -2.93
CA ILE A 1082 25.49 -63.15 -3.40
C ILE A 1082 25.03 -63.25 -4.87
N LYS A 1083 24.04 -62.45 -5.33
CA LYS A 1083 24.00 -61.79 -6.66
C LYS A 1083 22.80 -60.82 -6.86
N TYR A 1084 22.96 -59.98 -7.89
CA TYR A 1084 22.11 -58.90 -8.45
C TYR A 1084 20.67 -59.34 -8.88
N ASP A 1085 19.72 -58.48 -9.31
CA ASP A 1085 19.80 -57.21 -10.08
C ASP A 1085 18.51 -56.33 -10.03
N GLU A 1086 18.51 -55.19 -10.75
CA GLU A 1086 17.36 -54.34 -11.22
C GLU A 1086 16.60 -53.33 -10.29
N GLU A 1087 15.87 -52.40 -10.95
CA GLU A 1087 15.14 -51.19 -10.45
C GLU A 1087 13.63 -51.52 -10.14
N PRO A 1088 12.67 -50.59 -9.81
CA PRO A 1088 12.74 -49.10 -9.70
C PRO A 1088 11.91 -48.40 -8.58
N MET A 1089 11.98 -47.06 -8.60
CA MET A 1089 10.98 -46.06 -8.16
C MET A 1089 10.85 -45.67 -6.68
N GLU A 1090 10.19 -44.53 -6.46
CA GLU A 1090 10.20 -43.69 -5.25
C GLU A 1090 8.99 -43.92 -4.33
N GLN A 1091 9.17 -43.74 -3.01
CA GLN A 1091 8.16 -43.08 -2.17
C GLN A 1091 8.74 -42.48 -0.88
N GLU A 1092 7.96 -41.62 -0.23
CA GLU A 1092 8.33 -40.77 0.91
C GLU A 1092 8.18 -41.50 2.25
N GLU A 1093 8.98 -41.14 3.26
CA GLU A 1093 8.49 -41.01 4.64
C GLU A 1093 9.40 -40.09 5.47
N SER A 1094 8.91 -39.62 6.63
CA SER A 1094 9.41 -38.45 7.33
C SER A 1094 9.40 -38.60 8.86
N GLU A 1095 10.07 -37.65 9.55
CA GLU A 1095 10.01 -37.42 11.01
C GLU A 1095 10.63 -38.52 11.91
N PRO A 1096 10.82 -38.26 13.23
CA PRO A 1096 10.56 -37.02 13.99
C PRO A 1096 11.82 -36.37 14.62
N VAL A 1097 11.65 -35.11 15.05
CA VAL A 1097 12.52 -34.43 16.03
C VAL A 1097 11.62 -33.84 17.10
N ILE A 1098 11.71 -34.33 18.34
CA ILE A 1098 10.85 -33.95 19.46
C ILE A 1098 11.68 -33.90 20.76
N GLN A 1099 11.59 -32.75 21.45
CA GLN A 1099 11.94 -32.51 22.86
C GLN A 1099 13.42 -32.69 23.31
N GLU A 1100 13.91 -32.01 24.36
CA GLU A 1100 13.25 -31.05 25.26
C GLU A 1100 14.19 -29.89 25.68
N GLU A 1101 13.61 -28.88 26.32
CA GLU A 1101 14.30 -27.70 26.86
C GLU A 1101 14.94 -27.97 28.23
N THR A 1102 15.89 -27.12 28.62
CA THR A 1102 16.03 -26.68 30.03
C THR A 1102 16.81 -25.36 30.05
N GLY A 1103 16.32 -24.39 30.83
CA GLY A 1103 16.87 -23.02 30.88
C GLY A 1103 17.69 -22.71 32.13
N GLU A 1104 17.73 -21.42 32.48
CA GLU A 1104 18.44 -20.82 33.61
C GLU A 1104 19.99 -20.72 33.48
N SER A 1105 20.67 -19.66 33.95
CA SER A 1105 20.18 -18.38 34.50
C SER A 1105 21.18 -17.21 34.35
N LEU A 1106 20.61 -16.02 34.10
CA LEU A 1106 20.88 -14.67 34.64
C LEU A 1106 22.31 -14.13 34.93
N SER A 1107 22.45 -12.84 34.57
CA SER A 1107 23.31 -11.78 35.16
C SER A 1107 24.85 -11.89 35.05
N GLN A 1108 25.66 -10.83 35.19
CA GLN A 1108 25.37 -9.38 35.38
C GLN A 1108 26.40 -8.48 34.65
N GLU A 1109 26.40 -7.18 34.99
CA GLU A 1109 27.28 -6.10 34.48
C GLU A 1109 28.76 -6.30 34.86
N ASP A 1110 29.67 -5.55 34.20
CA ASP A 1110 30.95 -5.19 34.81
C ASP A 1110 31.40 -3.76 34.41
N LEU A 1111 32.28 -3.17 35.21
CA LEU A 1111 32.58 -1.74 35.26
C LEU A 1111 33.92 -1.35 34.59
N ALA A 1112 34.07 -0.06 34.33
CA ALA A 1112 35.30 0.53 33.82
C ALA A 1112 36.44 0.56 34.87
N ARG A 1113 37.70 0.50 34.40
CA ARG A 1113 38.87 1.08 35.07
C ARG A 1113 40.01 1.39 34.10
N ASP A 1114 40.67 2.51 34.36
CA ASP A 1114 41.79 3.07 33.59
C ASP A 1114 43.17 2.52 34.01
N ILE A 1115 44.22 3.11 33.41
CA ILE A 1115 45.64 3.13 33.80
C ILE A 1115 46.47 1.92 33.29
N ASP A 1116 47.31 2.15 32.27
CA ASP A 1116 48.66 2.68 32.54
C ASP A 1116 49.32 3.36 31.32
N THR A 1117 50.52 3.93 31.51
CA THR A 1117 51.15 5.00 30.70
C THR A 1117 52.53 4.59 30.16
N PRO A 1118 52.95 5.06 28.96
CA PRO A 1118 54.35 4.98 28.52
C PRO A 1118 54.99 6.35 28.18
N PRO A 1119 56.15 6.70 28.77
CA PRO A 1119 57.07 7.78 28.34
C PRO A 1119 58.34 7.20 27.65
N PRO A 1120 59.36 8.02 27.27
CA PRO A 1120 59.36 9.28 26.52
C PRO A 1120 60.31 9.21 25.28
N GLN A 1121 60.62 10.38 24.67
CA GLN A 1121 61.54 10.54 23.53
C GLN A 1121 63.03 10.61 23.93
N PRO A 1122 63.95 10.53 22.94
CA PRO A 1122 65.23 11.25 22.92
C PRO A 1122 65.28 12.34 21.80
N GLU A 1123 66.23 13.28 21.89
CA GLU A 1123 66.20 14.59 21.20
C GLU A 1123 67.35 14.86 20.19
N THR A 1124 67.11 15.75 19.20
CA THR A 1124 68.04 16.77 18.61
C THR A 1124 69.35 16.31 17.91
N PRO A 1125 70.17 17.14 17.19
CA PRO A 1125 70.24 18.62 16.98
C PRO A 1125 69.45 19.13 15.74
N GLU A 1126 69.21 20.43 15.46
CA GLU A 1126 70.01 21.69 15.50
C GLU A 1126 71.13 21.74 14.42
N GLU A 1127 71.46 22.85 13.74
CA GLU A 1127 71.16 24.29 13.91
C GLU A 1127 71.21 25.09 12.56
N SER A 1128 70.93 26.42 12.58
CA SER A 1128 71.35 27.56 11.68
C SER A 1128 71.61 27.38 10.15
N MET A 1129 70.97 28.12 9.22
CA MET A 1129 71.13 29.53 8.77
C MET A 1129 72.45 29.89 8.00
N GLU A 1130 72.38 30.25 6.69
CA GLU A 1130 73.02 31.45 6.06
C GLU A 1130 72.88 31.62 4.51
N GLU A 1131 73.03 32.89 4.07
CA GLU A 1131 73.46 33.53 2.80
C GLU A 1131 73.20 33.03 1.33
N SER A 1132 72.44 33.87 0.59
CA SER A 1132 72.83 34.60 -0.66
C SER A 1132 72.83 33.94 -2.07
N HIS A 1133 72.96 34.82 -3.11
CA HIS A 1133 72.86 34.56 -4.56
C HIS A 1133 74.21 34.23 -5.24
N PRO A 1134 74.19 33.77 -6.51
CA PRO A 1134 74.59 34.69 -7.59
C PRO A 1134 73.74 34.63 -8.89
N GLU A 1135 74.01 35.57 -9.80
CA GLU A 1135 73.41 35.78 -11.13
C GLU A 1135 74.06 34.86 -12.23
N THR A 1136 73.75 34.82 -13.54
CA THR A 1136 73.48 35.89 -14.55
C THR A 1136 72.88 35.34 -15.87
N SER A 1137 72.26 36.24 -16.66
CA SER A 1137 72.07 36.20 -18.14
C SER A 1137 71.05 35.18 -18.73
N ASP A 1138 70.39 35.42 -19.89
CA ASP A 1138 70.60 36.47 -20.91
C ASP A 1138 69.32 36.84 -21.73
N GLN A 1139 69.40 37.97 -22.47
CA GLN A 1139 68.60 38.38 -23.66
C GLN A 1139 67.12 38.89 -23.57
N ASP A 1140 67.00 40.21 -23.75
CA ASP A 1140 65.91 41.02 -24.39
C ASP A 1140 65.89 40.79 -25.94
N PRO A 1141 65.01 41.38 -26.82
CA PRO A 1141 64.25 42.63 -26.68
C PRO A 1141 62.82 42.77 -27.35
N VAL A 1142 62.19 43.94 -27.10
CA VAL A 1142 61.45 44.82 -28.07
C VAL A 1142 59.92 44.73 -28.31
N LYS A 1143 59.26 45.90 -28.05
CA LYS A 1143 58.10 46.59 -28.71
C LYS A 1143 56.65 46.54 -28.18
N GLU A 1144 56.14 47.77 -27.89
CA GLU A 1144 54.91 48.46 -28.38
C GLU A 1144 53.53 47.74 -28.40
N ALA A 1145 52.39 48.35 -28.05
CA ALA A 1145 52.08 49.78 -27.81
C ALA A 1145 50.90 50.01 -26.84
N GLU A 1146 50.66 51.27 -26.47
CA GLU A 1146 49.48 51.79 -25.77
C GLU A 1146 48.23 51.84 -26.68
N VAL A 1147 47.02 51.77 -26.09
CA VAL A 1147 45.87 52.64 -26.44
C VAL A 1147 45.00 52.83 -25.19
N ASP A 1148 44.86 54.08 -24.74
CA ASP A 1148 43.77 54.54 -23.87
C ASP A 1148 42.53 54.88 -24.72
N ILE A 1149 41.34 54.44 -24.33
CA ILE A 1149 40.07 55.13 -24.68
C ILE A 1149 39.15 55.09 -23.46
N SER A 1150 38.94 56.27 -22.87
CA SER A 1150 37.79 56.58 -22.03
C SER A 1150 36.60 57.03 -22.89
N ASP A 1151 35.39 56.59 -22.53
CA ASP A 1151 34.14 57.38 -22.50
C ASP A 1151 33.07 56.44 -21.87
N VAL A 1152 32.32 56.79 -20.82
CA VAL A 1152 31.42 57.95 -20.63
C VAL A 1152 30.21 57.90 -21.56
N GLU A 1153 29.12 57.30 -21.07
CA GLU A 1153 27.82 58.00 -21.09
C GLU A 1153 26.85 57.46 -20.03
N THR A 1154 26.16 58.38 -19.35
CA THR A 1154 25.07 58.11 -18.41
C THR A 1154 23.73 58.30 -19.10
N GLY A 1155 22.90 57.25 -19.22
CA GLY A 1155 21.59 57.31 -19.89
C GLY A 1155 20.43 56.90 -18.99
N THR A 1156 19.92 57.82 -18.17
CA THR A 1156 18.63 57.62 -17.46
C THR A 1156 17.46 57.87 -18.42
N GLY A 1157 16.49 56.95 -18.48
CA GLY A 1157 15.30 57.09 -19.31
C GLY A 1157 14.10 56.31 -18.77
N THR A 1158 13.24 56.98 -18.03
CA THR A 1158 11.88 56.54 -17.68
C THR A 1158 10.88 57.07 -18.71
N GLU A 1159 9.89 56.28 -19.13
CA GLU A 1159 8.46 56.66 -19.09
C GLU A 1159 7.53 55.51 -19.56
N ASP A 1160 6.24 55.69 -19.23
CA ASP A 1160 5.12 54.74 -19.20
C ASP A 1160 4.56 54.24 -20.58
N ILE A 1161 3.42 53.54 -20.50
CA ILE A 1161 2.47 53.14 -21.58
C ILE A 1161 2.89 51.85 -22.34
N ASP A 1162 2.03 50.84 -22.56
CA ASP A 1162 0.57 50.62 -22.30
C ASP A 1162 0.32 49.41 -21.37
#